data_AF-A0ABD1SRS2-F1
#
_entry.id   AF-A0ABD1SRS2-F1
#
_cell.length_a   1.000
_cell.length_b   1.000
_cell.length_c   1.000
_cell.angle_alpha   90.00
_cell.angle_beta   90.00
_cell.angle_gamma   90.00
#
_symmetry.space_group_name_H-M   'P 1'
#
loop_
_entity.id
_entity.type
_entity.pdbx_description
1 polymer ?
#
loop_
_entity_poly.entity_id
_entity_poly.type
_entity_poly.pdbx_seq_one_letter_code
_entity_poly.pdbx_strand_id
1 'polypeptide(L)'
;MERALTLKPCYEAGTNGGEVAAKVLQDTAFGKNHTPCKLSGPRRLRDAIVLGYQLQRVPGKDISVPEWYTLAQNELNILTPSPDNNTIQSSSFIKETEDFEILHGDHHGLPDTIAFLKNLAELHALNNPGNRSKQHSREQLAVAALFNWEEEIFVARAPGRLDVMGGIADYSGGLVLQMPIREACHVAIQRNHPNRHKLWKHTQARQHTERQGPMPVLQIVSFGSELSNRAPTFDMDLSDFMDGERPISYEKAYQYFAENPSQKWAAYIAGTILVLMTELGVRFEDSISILVISGVPEGKGVSSSAAIEVATISAVAASHGLDIAPRDLALLCQKVENLVVGAPCGVMDQMASACGESNKLLAMVCQPAEVLGLVEIPPHIRFWGFDSGIRHSVGGADYGSVRIGAFMGRKIIKSMASEQLKSSLSNNNTSQPVNGVNSGEMDDDGIDFLENEASLDYLCNLSPHRYEASYVNRLPDILQGNDFIEKYVHHDDSVTIIDKKHCYAVRAPTRHPIYENFRVKAFKALLSSAPSDDQLSALGELMYQCHYGYNACGLGSHGTDKLVELVQEMQHSKLSKFESGTLYGAKITGGGSGGSVCVIGKNLLRSSEQILQIQQKYKAATGFLPFVFEGSSPGAGKFGYLKIVIRSCSQLKISSNNGNHSKDEKHQNIAGDCNKQALKVQVE
;
A
#
# COMPACT_ATOMS: atom_id res chain seq x y z
N MET A 1 -55.97 8.44 -2.87
CA MET A 1 -56.43 7.04 -2.97
C MET A 1 -57.52 6.88 -4.02
N GLU A 2 -58.60 7.68 -4.02
CA GLU A 2 -59.63 7.65 -5.08
C GLU A 2 -59.09 7.91 -6.50
N ARG A 3 -58.13 8.83 -6.64
CA ARG A 3 -57.48 9.12 -7.93
C ARG A 3 -56.64 7.97 -8.50
N ALA A 4 -56.22 7.04 -7.64
CA ALA A 4 -55.51 5.83 -8.04
C ALA A 4 -56.48 4.74 -8.54
N LEU A 5 -57.73 4.74 -8.03
CA LEU A 5 -58.78 3.79 -8.44
C LEU A 5 -59.42 4.16 -9.79
N THR A 6 -59.28 5.43 -10.22
CA THR A 6 -59.81 5.92 -11.51
C THR A 6 -58.86 5.72 -12.69
N LEU A 7 -57.62 5.29 -12.45
CA LEU A 7 -56.68 4.95 -13.51
C LEU A 7 -56.97 3.52 -13.96
N LYS A 8 -57.67 3.36 -15.09
CA LYS A 8 -57.77 2.10 -15.83
C LYS A 8 -56.85 2.17 -17.05
N PRO A 9 -55.57 1.76 -16.96
CA PRO A 9 -54.74 1.61 -18.13
C PRO A 9 -55.07 0.28 -18.82
N CYS A 10 -55.19 0.35 -20.14
CA CYS A 10 -55.56 -0.74 -21.02
C CYS A 10 -54.35 -1.14 -21.88
N TYR A 11 -54.18 -2.45 -22.01
CA TYR A 11 -53.43 -3.24 -23.01
C TYR A 11 -51.88 -3.28 -23.03
N GLU A 12 -51.42 -4.52 -22.83
CA GLU A 12 -50.50 -5.33 -23.63
C GLU A 12 -49.16 -4.76 -24.17
N ALA A 13 -48.10 -5.44 -23.72
CA ALA A 13 -46.74 -5.60 -24.28
C ALA A 13 -45.62 -4.60 -23.89
N GLY A 14 -44.48 -5.17 -23.46
CA GLY A 14 -43.17 -4.54 -23.29
C GLY A 14 -42.72 -4.39 -21.83
N THR A 15 -42.03 -5.39 -21.29
CA THR A 15 -41.59 -5.49 -19.88
C THR A 15 -40.75 -4.30 -19.41
N ASN A 16 -41.33 -3.55 -18.47
CA ASN A 16 -40.74 -2.39 -17.78
C ASN A 16 -39.96 -2.87 -16.55
N GLY A 17 -38.69 -2.47 -16.38
CA GLY A 17 -37.87 -2.79 -15.20
C GLY A 17 -38.49 -2.35 -13.86
N GLY A 18 -39.41 -1.38 -13.90
CA GLY A 18 -40.24 -0.99 -12.76
C GLY A 18 -41.24 -2.06 -12.31
N GLU A 19 -41.77 -2.90 -13.22
CA GLU A 19 -42.66 -4.02 -12.85
C GLU A 19 -41.88 -5.20 -12.27
N VAL A 20 -40.65 -5.45 -12.71
CA VAL A 20 -39.77 -6.45 -12.09
C VAL A 20 -39.43 -6.02 -10.66
N ALA A 21 -39.07 -4.76 -10.46
CA ALA A 21 -38.85 -4.20 -9.13
C ALA A 21 -40.13 -4.24 -8.28
N ALA A 22 -41.29 -3.87 -8.83
CA ALA A 22 -42.57 -3.93 -8.12
C ALA A 22 -42.99 -5.37 -7.78
N LYS A 23 -42.72 -6.35 -8.65
CA LYS A 23 -42.99 -7.78 -8.42
C LYS A 23 -42.06 -8.36 -7.37
N VAL A 24 -40.77 -8.02 -7.39
CA VAL A 24 -39.82 -8.39 -6.33
C VAL A 24 -40.25 -7.79 -4.99
N LEU A 25 -40.70 -6.53 -4.97
CA LEU A 25 -41.24 -5.87 -3.77
C LEU A 25 -42.55 -6.52 -3.29
N GLN A 26 -43.43 -6.91 -4.21
CA GLN A 26 -44.70 -7.57 -3.92
C GLN A 26 -44.50 -9.01 -3.41
N ASP A 27 -43.63 -9.78 -4.04
CA ASP A 27 -43.28 -11.15 -3.61
C ASP A 27 -42.54 -11.15 -2.27
N THR A 28 -41.76 -10.10 -1.99
CA THR A 28 -41.13 -9.84 -0.68
C THR A 28 -42.16 -9.41 0.38
N ALA A 29 -43.21 -8.67 -0.02
CA ALA A 29 -44.28 -8.24 0.89
C ALA A 29 -45.29 -9.35 1.21
N PHE A 30 -45.52 -10.31 0.31
CA PHE A 30 -46.45 -11.43 0.51
C PHE A 30 -45.82 -12.72 1.05
N GLY A 31 -44.52 -12.72 1.35
CA GLY A 31 -43.89 -13.77 2.16
C GLY A 31 -43.89 -15.17 1.53
N LYS A 32 -43.83 -15.29 0.19
CA LYS A 32 -43.63 -16.59 -0.48
C LYS A 32 -42.14 -16.83 -0.74
N ASN A 33 -41.42 -17.15 0.33
CA ASN A 33 -40.31 -18.11 0.40
C ASN A 33 -39.62 -17.93 1.75
N HIS A 34 -39.91 -18.85 2.67
CA HIS A 34 -39.16 -19.01 3.91
C HIS A 34 -37.76 -19.53 3.58
N THR A 35 -36.74 -18.70 3.78
CA THR A 35 -35.38 -19.15 4.09
C THR A 35 -35.01 -18.67 5.50
N PRO A 36 -34.53 -19.55 6.38
CA PRO A 36 -34.22 -19.22 7.76
C PRO A 36 -32.86 -18.55 7.83
N CYS A 37 -32.81 -17.23 7.64
CA CYS A 37 -31.75 -16.38 8.17
C CYS A 37 -32.24 -14.93 8.21
N LYS A 38 -32.45 -14.44 9.44
CA LYS A 38 -33.21 -13.24 9.81
C LYS A 38 -32.59 -11.93 9.27
N LEU A 39 -33.27 -11.27 8.33
CA LEU A 39 -33.29 -9.81 8.20
C LEU A 39 -34.73 -9.39 7.84
N SER A 40 -35.40 -8.62 8.71
CA SER A 40 -36.82 -8.33 8.59
C SER A 40 -37.15 -7.40 7.41
N GLY A 41 -38.20 -7.76 6.65
CA GLY A 41 -38.72 -7.00 5.49
C GLY A 41 -38.93 -5.49 5.73
N PRO A 42 -39.33 -5.02 6.93
CA PRO A 42 -39.47 -3.58 7.22
C PRO A 42 -38.16 -2.77 7.13
N ARG A 43 -37.00 -3.36 7.46
CA ARG A 43 -35.69 -2.68 7.35
C ARG A 43 -35.28 -2.49 5.89
N ARG A 44 -35.46 -3.53 5.06
CA ARG A 44 -35.19 -3.48 3.62
C ARG A 44 -36.10 -2.47 2.90
N LEU A 45 -37.36 -2.38 3.32
CA LEU A 45 -38.31 -1.40 2.80
C LEU A 45 -37.94 0.04 3.17
N ARG A 46 -37.52 0.28 4.42
CA ARG A 46 -37.07 1.62 4.87
C ARG A 46 -35.82 2.09 4.12
N ASP A 47 -34.83 1.21 3.95
CA ASP A 47 -33.57 1.56 3.28
C ASP A 47 -33.79 1.75 1.76
N ALA A 48 -34.70 0.99 1.15
CA ALA A 48 -35.13 1.20 -0.23
C ALA A 48 -35.93 2.50 -0.45
N ILE A 49 -36.75 2.91 0.53
CA ILE A 49 -37.49 4.19 0.48
C ILE A 49 -36.53 5.38 0.59
N VAL A 50 -35.53 5.31 1.48
CA VAL A 50 -34.51 6.37 1.64
C VAL A 50 -33.65 6.49 0.37
N LEU A 51 -33.27 5.37 -0.23
CA LEU A 51 -32.52 5.33 -1.50
C LEU A 51 -33.36 5.82 -2.69
N GLY A 52 -34.64 5.43 -2.77
CA GLY A 52 -35.56 5.84 -3.84
C GLY A 52 -35.92 7.33 -3.80
N TYR A 53 -35.98 7.94 -2.60
CA TYR A 53 -36.25 9.37 -2.42
C TYR A 53 -35.07 10.25 -2.88
N GLN A 54 -33.84 9.71 -2.87
CA GLN A 54 -32.62 10.42 -3.30
C GLN A 54 -32.36 10.33 -4.81
N LEU A 55 -32.89 9.30 -5.51
CA LEU A 55 -32.63 9.02 -6.93
C LEU A 55 -33.66 9.63 -7.90
N GLN A 56 -34.76 10.23 -7.44
CA GLN A 56 -35.84 10.78 -8.29
C GLN A 56 -35.63 12.22 -8.81
N ARG A 57 -34.39 12.63 -9.08
CA ARG A 57 -34.12 13.90 -9.80
C ARG A 57 -33.19 13.68 -10.98
N VAL A 58 -33.76 13.31 -12.13
CA VAL A 58 -33.64 13.93 -13.48
C VAL A 58 -34.29 12.98 -14.53
N PRO A 59 -35.20 13.45 -15.42
CA PRO A 59 -35.88 12.62 -16.41
C PRO A 59 -35.23 12.68 -17.82
N GLY A 60 -35.15 11.56 -18.55
CA GLY A 60 -34.97 11.58 -20.02
C GLY A 60 -34.18 10.44 -20.70
N LYS A 61 -34.77 9.23 -20.73
CA LYS A 61 -34.65 8.10 -21.69
C LYS A 61 -33.32 7.78 -22.44
N ASP A 62 -32.83 6.58 -22.11
CA ASP A 62 -32.32 5.43 -22.89
C ASP A 62 -32.22 5.51 -24.43
N ILE A 63 -31.02 5.17 -24.93
CA ILE A 63 -30.68 4.89 -26.33
C ILE A 63 -30.27 3.41 -26.46
N SER A 64 -30.81 2.71 -27.45
CA SER A 64 -30.36 1.37 -27.89
C SER A 64 -29.08 1.45 -28.71
N VAL A 65 -28.13 0.55 -28.44
CA VAL A 65 -26.84 0.43 -29.17
C VAL A 65 -27.08 -0.04 -30.61
N PRO A 66 -26.60 0.70 -31.63
CA PRO A 66 -26.67 0.25 -33.03
C PRO A 66 -25.54 -0.74 -33.38
N GLU A 67 -25.81 -1.58 -34.37
CA GLU A 67 -25.10 -2.79 -34.84
C GLU A 67 -23.61 -2.65 -35.25
N TRP A 68 -23.05 -1.44 -35.24
CA TRP A 68 -21.65 -1.21 -35.66
C TRP A 68 -20.61 -1.59 -34.59
N TYR A 69 -21.05 -1.94 -33.37
CA TYR A 69 -20.17 -2.38 -32.27
C TYR A 69 -19.54 -3.77 -32.51
N THR A 70 -20.02 -4.54 -33.48
CA THR A 70 -19.59 -5.93 -33.73
C THR A 70 -18.44 -6.06 -34.75
N LEU A 71 -17.91 -4.96 -35.28
CA LEU A 71 -16.94 -5.02 -36.39
C LEU A 71 -15.58 -4.32 -36.12
N ALA A 72 -15.35 -3.74 -34.94
CA ALA A 72 -14.12 -2.99 -34.64
C ALA A 72 -12.96 -3.87 -34.09
N GLN A 73 -12.84 -5.13 -34.53
CA GLN A 73 -11.75 -6.01 -34.10
C GLN A 73 -10.72 -6.33 -35.19
N ASN A 74 -10.85 -5.76 -36.39
CA ASN A 74 -9.83 -5.81 -37.41
C ASN A 74 -9.74 -4.45 -38.10
N GLU A 75 -8.51 -4.01 -38.39
CA GLU A 75 -8.14 -2.76 -39.09
C GLU A 75 -7.92 -1.52 -38.22
N LEU A 76 -6.71 -1.42 -37.66
CA LEU A 76 -5.94 -0.18 -37.65
C LEU A 76 -4.45 -0.53 -37.79
N ASN A 77 -4.15 -1.10 -38.95
CA ASN A 77 -2.81 -1.15 -39.52
C ASN A 77 -2.85 -0.25 -40.78
N ILE A 78 -1.82 0.59 -40.92
CA ILE A 78 -1.45 1.38 -42.12
C ILE A 78 -2.16 2.74 -42.30
N LEU A 79 -1.48 3.83 -41.93
CA LEU A 79 -0.91 4.83 -42.86
C LEU A 79 -0.38 6.07 -42.10
N THR A 80 0.94 6.17 -41.99
CA THR A 80 1.69 7.43 -41.85
C THR A 80 1.84 8.13 -43.21
N PRO A 81 2.10 9.45 -43.23
CA PRO A 81 3.18 9.98 -44.06
C PRO A 81 4.25 10.66 -43.20
N SER A 82 5.46 10.69 -43.76
CA SER A 82 6.74 10.53 -43.08
C SER A 82 7.38 11.78 -42.46
N PRO A 83 8.29 11.55 -41.50
CA PRO A 83 9.32 12.50 -41.06
C PRO A 83 10.53 12.50 -42.02
N ASP A 84 11.26 13.60 -42.06
CA ASP A 84 12.56 13.67 -42.74
C ASP A 84 13.63 12.87 -41.99
N ASN A 85 14.30 12.03 -42.77
CA ASN A 85 15.31 11.06 -42.38
C ASN A 85 16.63 11.74 -42.01
N ASN A 86 17.17 11.37 -40.85
CA ASN A 86 18.59 11.06 -40.75
C ASN A 86 18.77 9.77 -39.92
N THR A 87 18.82 8.70 -40.69
CA THR A 87 19.29 7.34 -40.45
C THR A 87 20.29 7.19 -39.30
N ILE A 88 19.87 6.54 -38.21
CA ILE A 88 20.73 5.62 -37.45
C ILE A 88 19.95 4.32 -37.24
N GLN A 89 20.58 3.22 -37.65
CA GLN A 89 20.05 1.88 -37.77
C GLN A 89 19.45 1.35 -36.46
N SER A 90 18.25 0.79 -36.59
CA SER A 90 17.52 0.02 -35.60
C SER A 90 18.13 -1.36 -35.37
N SER A 91 19.14 -1.45 -34.50
CA SER A 91 19.71 -2.74 -34.06
C SER A 91 20.05 -2.83 -32.56
N SER A 92 19.52 -1.97 -31.69
CA SER A 92 19.99 -1.85 -30.30
C SER A 92 18.99 -2.09 -29.16
N PHE A 93 17.79 -2.63 -29.41
CA PHE A 93 16.80 -2.89 -28.33
C PHE A 93 16.95 -4.24 -27.61
N ILE A 94 18.03 -4.99 -27.83
CA ILE A 94 18.42 -6.17 -27.02
C ILE A 94 19.88 -5.99 -26.59
N LYS A 95 20.08 -5.21 -25.52
CA LYS A 95 21.31 -5.19 -24.71
C LYS A 95 20.89 -5.11 -23.24
N GLU A 96 20.22 -6.16 -22.78
CA GLU A 96 19.83 -6.32 -21.39
C GLU A 96 21.05 -6.75 -20.57
N THR A 97 21.31 -6.03 -19.47
CA THR A 97 22.09 -6.50 -18.29
C THR A 97 23.38 -7.27 -18.58
N GLU A 98 24.25 -6.78 -19.48
CA GLU A 98 25.50 -7.48 -19.84
C GLU A 98 26.49 -7.65 -18.66
N ASP A 99 26.38 -6.85 -17.60
CA ASP A 99 27.33 -6.83 -16.47
C ASP A 99 27.05 -7.88 -15.37
N PHE A 100 25.81 -8.33 -15.22
CA PHE A 100 25.40 -9.31 -14.19
C PHE A 100 24.82 -10.58 -14.80
N GLU A 101 25.13 -11.71 -14.18
CA GLU A 101 24.40 -12.96 -14.38
C GLU A 101 23.34 -13.10 -13.29
N ILE A 102 22.08 -13.31 -13.69
CA ILE A 102 20.97 -13.57 -12.77
C ILE A 102 20.88 -15.09 -12.56
N LEU A 103 21.28 -15.54 -11.37
CA LEU A 103 21.29 -16.95 -10.97
C LEU A 103 19.91 -17.42 -10.47
N HIS A 104 19.07 -16.49 -10.00
CA HIS A 104 17.71 -16.76 -9.53
C HIS A 104 16.83 -15.52 -9.70
N GLY A 105 15.54 -15.74 -9.95
CA GLY A 105 14.52 -14.70 -10.08
C GLY A 105 14.45 -14.12 -11.49
N ASP A 106 13.51 -13.21 -11.69
CA ASP A 106 13.35 -12.46 -12.93
C ASP A 106 13.08 -10.98 -12.60
N HIS A 107 13.60 -10.07 -13.42
CA HIS A 107 13.38 -8.63 -13.22
C HIS A 107 12.01 -8.16 -13.71
N HIS A 108 11.17 -9.07 -14.24
CA HIS A 108 9.78 -8.86 -14.65
C HIS A 108 9.60 -7.73 -15.69
N GLY A 109 10.66 -7.42 -16.45
CA GLY A 109 10.67 -6.28 -17.38
C GLY A 109 10.52 -4.90 -16.71
N LEU A 110 10.70 -4.81 -15.39
CA LEU A 110 10.48 -3.57 -14.62
C LEU A 110 11.61 -2.55 -14.88
N PRO A 111 11.32 -1.35 -15.42
CA PRO A 111 12.35 -0.37 -15.78
C PRO A 111 13.21 0.11 -14.61
N ASP A 112 12.63 0.23 -13.41
CA ASP A 112 13.33 0.64 -12.19
C ASP A 112 14.32 -0.42 -11.71
N THR A 113 14.00 -1.71 -11.89
CA THR A 113 14.88 -2.83 -11.54
C THR A 113 16.04 -2.93 -12.53
N ILE A 114 15.77 -2.73 -13.83
CA ILE A 114 16.84 -2.65 -14.84
C ILE A 114 17.77 -1.45 -14.55
N ALA A 115 17.20 -0.29 -14.19
CA ALA A 115 17.98 0.88 -13.81
C ALA A 115 18.81 0.64 -12.54
N PHE A 116 18.25 -0.04 -11.54
CA PHE A 116 18.96 -0.45 -10.33
C PHE A 116 20.18 -1.31 -10.65
N LEU A 117 20.03 -2.35 -11.48
CA LEU A 117 21.14 -3.23 -11.86
C LEU A 117 22.24 -2.48 -12.64
N LYS A 118 21.86 -1.54 -13.52
CA LYS A 118 22.82 -0.67 -14.22
C LYS A 118 23.58 0.23 -13.25
N ASN A 119 22.88 0.89 -12.32
CA ASN A 119 23.51 1.70 -11.28
C ASN A 119 24.48 0.88 -10.43
N LEU A 120 24.10 -0.36 -10.10
CA LEU A 120 24.96 -1.27 -9.34
C LEU A 120 26.24 -1.63 -10.12
N ALA A 121 26.16 -1.84 -11.44
CA ALA A 121 27.30 -2.09 -12.31
C ALA A 121 28.22 -0.86 -12.42
N GLU A 122 27.65 0.34 -12.55
CA GLU A 122 28.41 1.59 -12.56
C GLU A 122 29.17 1.80 -11.24
N LEU A 123 28.54 1.49 -10.10
CA LEU A 123 29.15 1.57 -8.77
C LEU A 123 30.28 0.55 -8.59
N HIS A 124 30.16 -0.65 -9.16
CA HIS A 124 31.26 -1.62 -9.21
C HIS A 124 32.46 -1.08 -10.01
N ALA A 125 32.21 -0.45 -11.17
CA ALA A 125 33.27 0.09 -12.02
C ALA A 125 34.12 1.19 -11.33
N LEU A 126 33.58 1.89 -10.33
CA LEU A 126 34.29 2.87 -9.50
C LEU A 126 35.38 2.25 -8.61
N ASN A 127 35.29 0.96 -8.31
CA ASN A 127 36.32 0.26 -7.54
C ASN A 127 37.63 0.08 -8.35
N ASN A 128 37.61 0.31 -9.66
CA ASN A 128 38.80 0.20 -10.51
C ASN A 128 39.73 1.42 -10.38
N PRO A 129 41.03 1.24 -10.10
CA PRO A 129 41.96 2.33 -9.79
C PRO A 129 42.19 3.34 -10.94
N GLY A 130 41.85 2.98 -12.18
CA GLY A 130 42.04 3.82 -13.37
C GLY A 130 41.00 4.94 -13.59
N ASN A 131 39.91 4.99 -12.81
CA ASN A 131 38.76 5.87 -13.08
C ASN A 131 38.59 7.03 -12.08
N ARG A 132 39.60 7.33 -11.26
CA ARG A 132 39.57 8.34 -10.17
C ARG A 132 39.62 9.80 -10.62
N SER A 133 39.11 10.13 -11.81
CA SER A 133 39.16 11.49 -12.38
C SER A 133 37.94 12.36 -12.05
N LYS A 134 36.91 11.81 -11.37
CA LYS A 134 35.71 12.55 -10.95
C LYS A 134 35.65 12.69 -9.42
N GLN A 135 35.16 13.83 -8.94
CA GLN A 135 34.88 14.06 -7.53
C GLN A 135 33.68 13.18 -7.12
N HIS A 136 33.95 12.03 -6.52
CA HIS A 136 32.93 11.05 -6.14
C HIS A 136 32.25 11.44 -4.82
N SER A 137 30.94 11.18 -4.72
CA SER A 137 30.19 11.41 -3.50
C SER A 137 30.61 10.42 -2.39
N ARG A 138 30.33 10.75 -1.13
CA ARG A 138 30.67 9.86 0.00
C ARG A 138 29.93 8.53 -0.11
N GLU A 139 28.69 8.56 -0.59
CA GLU A 139 27.88 7.37 -0.86
C GLU A 139 28.52 6.45 -1.90
N GLN A 140 28.97 7.00 -3.03
CA GLN A 140 29.61 6.22 -4.10
C GLN A 140 30.85 5.47 -3.61
N LEU A 141 31.70 6.13 -2.82
CA LEU A 141 32.89 5.51 -2.23
C LEU A 141 32.52 4.43 -1.20
N ALA A 142 31.48 4.67 -0.39
CA ALA A 142 31.00 3.68 0.58
C ALA A 142 30.47 2.43 -0.11
N VAL A 143 29.66 2.56 -1.17
CA VAL A 143 29.13 1.41 -1.93
C VAL A 143 30.22 0.65 -2.65
N ALA A 144 31.16 1.33 -3.30
CA ALA A 144 32.26 0.66 -4.01
C ALA A 144 33.07 -0.28 -3.09
N ALA A 145 33.18 0.07 -1.81
CA ALA A 145 33.85 -0.72 -0.78
C ALA A 145 32.94 -1.72 -0.03
N LEU A 146 31.63 -1.68 -0.24
CA LEU A 146 30.64 -2.41 0.56
C LEU A 146 30.57 -3.91 0.22
N PHE A 147 30.72 -4.28 -1.05
CA PHE A 147 30.54 -5.65 -1.53
C PHE A 147 31.85 -6.34 -1.95
N ASN A 148 31.87 -7.65 -1.77
CA ASN A 148 32.73 -8.58 -2.50
C ASN A 148 32.06 -8.88 -3.85
N TRP A 149 32.31 -7.99 -4.82
CA TRP A 149 31.64 -7.93 -6.12
C TRP A 149 31.72 -9.21 -6.97
N GLU A 150 32.68 -10.09 -6.72
CA GLU A 150 32.81 -11.38 -7.40
C GLU A 150 31.97 -12.49 -6.77
N GLU A 151 31.35 -12.22 -5.62
CA GLU A 151 30.48 -13.15 -4.91
C GLU A 151 29.00 -12.80 -5.09
N GLU A 152 28.13 -13.70 -4.65
CA GLU A 152 26.69 -13.59 -4.81
C GLU A 152 26.11 -12.39 -4.05
N ILE A 153 25.18 -11.68 -4.68
CA ILE A 153 24.41 -10.59 -4.08
C ILE A 153 22.93 -10.93 -4.24
N PHE A 154 22.16 -10.77 -3.17
CA PHE A 154 20.71 -10.95 -3.20
C PHE A 154 20.05 -9.58 -3.29
N VAL A 155 19.05 -9.44 -4.18
CA VAL A 155 18.33 -8.19 -4.39
C VAL A 155 16.85 -8.43 -4.20
N ALA A 156 16.23 -7.69 -3.28
CA ALA A 156 14.79 -7.65 -3.14
C ALA A 156 14.23 -6.26 -3.50
N ARG A 157 12.93 -6.23 -3.77
CA ARG A 157 12.21 -5.02 -4.18
C ARG A 157 10.86 -4.96 -3.50
N ALA A 158 10.45 -3.79 -3.03
CA ALA A 158 9.11 -3.56 -2.51
C ALA A 158 8.57 -2.17 -2.90
N PRO A 159 7.34 -2.06 -3.42
CA PRO A 159 6.74 -0.79 -3.83
C PRO A 159 6.24 0.02 -2.63
N GLY A 160 6.08 1.33 -2.83
CA GLY A 160 5.19 2.14 -1.99
C GLY A 160 3.72 1.82 -2.26
N ARG A 161 2.80 2.63 -1.72
CA ARG A 161 1.36 2.44 -1.95
C ARG A 161 0.57 3.75 -1.95
N LEU A 162 -0.53 3.76 -2.69
CA LEU A 162 -1.62 4.72 -2.58
C LEU A 162 -2.78 4.08 -1.81
N ASP A 163 -3.24 4.76 -0.77
CA ASP A 163 -4.50 4.44 -0.12
C ASP A 163 -5.64 4.94 -1.00
N VAL A 164 -6.36 4.01 -1.63
CA VAL A 164 -7.50 4.32 -2.51
C VAL A 164 -8.75 4.52 -1.69
N MET A 165 -8.98 3.69 -0.67
CA MET A 165 -10.05 3.82 0.33
C MET A 165 -9.64 3.08 1.62
N GLY A 166 -10.07 3.56 2.78
CA GLY A 166 -9.76 2.94 4.07
C GLY A 166 -9.17 3.92 5.07
N GLY A 167 -8.43 4.91 4.58
CA GLY A 167 -8.00 6.05 5.38
C GLY A 167 -7.16 5.65 6.60
N ILE A 168 -7.42 6.31 7.72
CA ILE A 168 -6.80 6.03 9.04
C ILE A 168 -7.54 4.93 9.82
N ALA A 169 -8.31 4.06 9.15
CA ALA A 169 -9.03 2.98 9.80
C ALA A 169 -8.14 1.74 10.08
N ASP A 170 -6.84 1.83 9.84
CA ASP A 170 -5.86 0.75 9.90
C ASP A 170 -5.66 0.15 11.29
N TYR A 171 -5.77 0.93 12.37
CA TYR A 171 -5.77 0.41 13.74
C TYR A 171 -7.17 0.06 14.28
N SER A 172 -8.22 0.37 13.51
CA SER A 172 -9.61 0.32 13.99
C SER A 172 -10.42 -0.87 13.47
N GLY A 173 -9.74 -1.81 12.79
CA GLY A 173 -10.31 -3.04 12.20
C GLY A 173 -11.02 -2.87 10.86
N GLY A 174 -10.94 -1.69 10.23
CA GLY A 174 -11.64 -1.41 8.98
C GLY A 174 -11.18 -2.27 7.81
N LEU A 175 -12.09 -2.49 6.85
CA LEU A 175 -11.73 -2.92 5.51
C LEU A 175 -11.04 -1.76 4.78
N VAL A 176 -9.96 -2.03 4.07
CA VAL A 176 -9.22 -1.06 3.27
C VAL A 176 -8.94 -1.60 1.86
N LEU A 177 -8.70 -0.68 0.91
CA LEU A 177 -8.35 -0.96 -0.49
C LEU A 177 -7.08 -0.18 -0.87
N GLN A 178 -5.97 -0.91 -0.96
CA GLN A 178 -4.65 -0.31 -1.19
C GLN A 178 -4.10 -0.65 -2.57
N MET A 179 -3.51 0.32 -3.25
CA MET A 179 -2.88 0.12 -4.56
C MET A 179 -1.35 0.27 -4.44
N PRO A 180 -0.56 -0.77 -4.72
CA PRO A 180 0.90 -0.62 -4.81
C PRO A 180 1.25 0.31 -5.97
N ILE A 181 2.07 1.33 -5.72
CA ILE A 181 2.53 2.26 -6.77
C ILE A 181 3.70 1.67 -7.55
N ARG A 182 3.99 2.25 -8.72
CA ARG A 182 5.14 1.85 -9.53
C ARG A 182 6.47 2.06 -8.80
N GLU A 183 6.60 3.18 -8.10
CA GLU A 183 7.82 3.54 -7.37
C GLU A 183 8.11 2.53 -6.26
N ALA A 184 9.36 2.08 -6.19
CA ALA A 184 9.78 1.02 -5.27
C ALA A 184 11.16 1.26 -4.65
N CYS A 185 11.40 0.55 -3.56
CA CYS A 185 12.69 0.42 -2.91
C CYS A 185 13.34 -0.89 -3.33
N HIS A 186 14.63 -0.82 -3.66
CA HIS A 186 15.50 -1.96 -3.91
C HIS A 186 16.52 -2.07 -2.78
N VAL A 187 16.71 -3.28 -2.29
CA VAL A 187 17.71 -3.61 -1.28
C VAL A 187 18.60 -4.71 -1.81
N ALA A 188 19.90 -4.43 -1.92
CA ALA A 188 20.93 -5.43 -2.20
C ALA A 188 21.64 -5.82 -0.91
N ILE A 189 21.81 -7.12 -0.69
CA ILE A 189 22.45 -7.67 0.50
C ILE A 189 23.50 -8.71 0.13
N GLN A 190 24.59 -8.73 0.89
CA GLN A 190 25.60 -9.77 0.83
C GLN A 190 26.01 -10.18 2.24
N ARG A 191 26.07 -11.50 2.46
CA ARG A 191 26.61 -12.11 3.66
C ARG A 191 28.08 -12.39 3.46
N ASN A 192 28.89 -12.11 4.47
CA ASN A 192 30.31 -12.37 4.44
C ASN A 192 30.76 -12.93 5.78
N HIS A 193 31.50 -14.02 5.76
CA HIS A 193 32.16 -14.52 6.97
C HIS A 193 33.00 -13.38 7.59
N PRO A 194 33.00 -13.18 8.94
CA PRO A 194 33.65 -12.02 9.57
C PRO A 194 35.11 -11.79 9.13
N ASN A 195 35.88 -12.88 8.97
CA ASN A 195 37.27 -12.87 8.46
C ASN A 195 37.45 -12.35 7.02
N ARG A 196 36.42 -12.42 6.17
CA ARG A 196 36.46 -12.08 4.75
C ARG A 196 35.68 -10.80 4.43
N HIS A 197 35.07 -10.20 5.45
CA HIS A 197 34.22 -9.04 5.30
C HIS A 197 35.04 -7.75 5.13
N LYS A 198 34.64 -6.91 4.16
CA LYS A 198 35.28 -5.63 3.89
C LYS A 198 34.78 -4.57 4.85
N LEU A 199 35.48 -4.41 5.97
CA LEU A 199 35.17 -3.38 6.94
C LEU A 199 35.61 -1.98 6.47
N TRP A 200 34.82 -0.96 6.80
CA TRP A 200 35.25 0.43 6.64
C TRP A 200 36.31 0.79 7.69
N LYS A 201 37.16 1.78 7.40
CA LYS A 201 38.33 2.13 8.23
C LYS A 201 37.97 2.44 9.69
N HIS A 202 36.86 3.15 9.93
CA HIS A 202 36.42 3.47 11.28
C HIS A 202 35.88 2.24 12.01
N THR A 203 35.18 1.34 11.32
CA THR A 203 34.73 0.06 11.85
C THR A 203 35.91 -0.84 12.24
N GLN A 204 36.94 -0.92 11.37
CA GLN A 204 38.18 -1.64 11.67
C GLN A 204 38.85 -1.11 12.95
N ALA A 205 38.88 0.22 13.12
CA ALA A 205 39.45 0.84 14.31
C ALA A 205 38.70 0.48 15.60
N ARG A 206 37.36 0.35 15.56
CA ARG A 206 36.57 -0.11 16.72
C ARG A 206 36.93 -1.55 17.10
N GLN A 207 36.93 -2.47 16.13
CA GLN A 207 37.22 -3.89 16.41
C GLN A 207 38.65 -4.13 16.92
N HIS A 208 39.65 -3.37 16.45
CA HIS A 208 41.03 -3.47 16.96
C HIS A 208 41.18 -3.07 18.43
N THR A 209 40.25 -2.27 18.96
CA THR A 209 40.33 -1.75 20.34
C THR A 209 39.85 -2.80 21.36
N GLU A 210 38.96 -3.72 20.99
CA GLU A 210 38.24 -4.59 21.92
C GLU A 210 38.89 -5.97 22.20
N ARG A 211 40.04 -6.29 21.58
CA ARG A 211 40.86 -7.51 21.81
C ARG A 211 40.13 -8.88 21.74
N GLN A 212 38.90 -8.92 21.25
CA GLN A 212 38.21 -10.15 20.86
C GLN A 212 38.34 -10.30 19.33
N GLY A 213 38.32 -11.53 18.82
CA GLY A 213 38.52 -11.79 17.39
C GLY A 213 37.51 -11.06 16.48
N PRO A 214 37.63 -11.22 15.15
CA PRO A 214 36.74 -10.54 14.19
C PRO A 214 35.28 -10.86 14.48
N MET A 215 34.51 -9.82 14.80
CA MET A 215 33.09 -9.92 15.15
C MET A 215 32.20 -9.67 13.92
N PRO A 216 31.02 -10.32 13.83
CA PRO A 216 30.06 -10.05 12.79
C PRO A 216 29.55 -8.59 12.85
N VAL A 217 29.54 -7.91 11.71
CA VAL A 217 29.17 -6.49 11.58
C VAL A 217 28.00 -6.32 10.62
N LEU A 218 27.10 -5.39 10.94
CA LEU A 218 26.12 -4.86 10.02
C LEU A 218 26.62 -3.54 9.42
N GLN A 219 26.72 -3.45 8.09
CA GLN A 219 27.06 -2.23 7.36
C GLN A 219 25.94 -1.87 6.38
N ILE A 220 25.46 -0.64 6.43
CA ILE A 220 24.32 -0.17 5.64
C ILE A 220 24.72 1.11 4.90
N VAL A 221 24.45 1.15 3.60
CA VAL A 221 24.54 2.37 2.78
C VAL A 221 23.15 2.72 2.28
N SER A 222 22.70 3.95 2.55
CA SER A 222 21.50 4.53 1.96
C SER A 222 21.91 5.46 0.82
N PHE A 223 21.73 5.02 -0.42
CA PHE A 223 22.16 5.75 -1.60
C PHE A 223 21.11 6.76 -2.07
N GLY A 224 21.55 7.94 -2.52
CA GLY A 224 20.67 9.06 -2.90
C GLY A 224 20.14 9.86 -1.72
N SER A 225 20.73 9.69 -0.53
CA SER A 225 20.26 10.28 0.74
C SER A 225 20.76 11.71 0.98
N GLU A 226 21.74 12.19 0.20
CA GLU A 226 22.35 13.52 0.35
C GLU A 226 21.34 14.69 0.33
N LEU A 227 20.10 14.45 -0.12
CA LEU A 227 18.98 15.40 -0.12
C LEU A 227 18.22 15.49 1.22
N SER A 228 18.58 14.69 2.24
CA SER A 228 17.74 14.47 3.44
C SER A 228 18.42 14.75 4.79
N ASN A 229 19.58 15.43 4.82
CA ASN A 229 20.33 15.78 6.05
C ASN A 229 20.69 14.57 6.96
N ARG A 230 20.58 13.33 6.46
CA ARG A 230 20.94 12.10 7.19
C ARG A 230 22.31 11.59 6.79
N ALA A 231 22.93 10.80 7.67
CA ALA A 231 24.19 10.15 7.34
C ALA A 231 23.97 9.09 6.25
N PRO A 232 24.83 9.03 5.21
CA PRO A 232 24.68 8.08 4.10
C PRO A 232 25.00 6.64 4.49
N THR A 233 25.69 6.45 5.61
CA THR A 233 26.21 5.16 6.06
C THR A 233 25.87 4.94 7.53
N PHE A 234 25.62 3.69 7.88
CA PHE A 234 25.46 3.22 9.26
C PHE A 234 26.20 1.89 9.43
N ASP A 235 26.81 1.67 10.59
CA ASP A 235 27.43 0.40 10.92
C ASP A 235 27.38 0.13 12.43
N MET A 236 27.21 -1.14 12.80
CA MET A 236 27.19 -1.61 14.19
C MET A 236 27.68 -3.05 14.27
N ASP A 237 28.20 -3.44 15.43
CA ASP A 237 28.54 -4.84 15.69
C ASP A 237 27.24 -5.61 15.99
N LEU A 238 27.06 -6.79 15.41
CA LEU A 238 25.82 -7.56 15.60
C LEU A 238 25.64 -8.02 17.06
N SER A 239 26.73 -8.07 17.84
CA SER A 239 26.68 -8.31 19.29
C SER A 239 25.99 -7.19 20.07
N ASP A 240 25.88 -5.97 19.53
CA ASP A 240 25.16 -4.88 20.18
C ASP A 240 23.64 -5.16 20.26
N PHE A 241 23.14 -6.08 19.43
CA PHE A 241 21.78 -6.59 19.54
C PHE A 241 21.62 -7.71 20.56
N MET A 242 22.66 -8.07 21.32
CA MET A 242 22.64 -9.18 22.27
C MET A 242 22.83 -8.70 23.72
N ASP A 243 22.01 -9.25 24.62
CA ASP A 243 22.18 -9.20 26.08
C ASP A 243 22.47 -10.63 26.56
N GLY A 244 23.76 -10.99 26.56
CA GLY A 244 24.20 -12.38 26.72
C GLY A 244 23.82 -13.24 25.51
N GLU A 245 23.05 -14.31 25.72
CA GLU A 245 22.58 -15.21 24.64
C GLU A 245 21.24 -14.80 24.01
N ARG A 246 20.62 -13.72 24.50
CA ARG A 246 19.29 -13.28 24.06
C ARG A 246 19.37 -11.94 23.33
N PRO A 247 18.48 -11.68 22.37
CA PRO A 247 18.37 -10.35 21.78
C PRO A 247 18.01 -9.29 22.83
N ILE A 248 18.48 -8.06 22.65
CA ILE A 248 18.05 -6.91 23.47
C ILE A 248 16.54 -6.68 23.32
N SER A 249 15.93 -6.00 24.30
CA SER A 249 14.52 -5.62 24.19
C SER A 249 14.31 -4.54 23.13
N TYR A 250 13.10 -4.46 22.57
CA TYR A 250 12.75 -3.43 21.61
C TYR A 250 12.88 -2.01 22.19
N GLU A 251 12.62 -1.82 23.48
CA GLU A 251 12.78 -0.53 24.17
C GLU A 251 14.25 -0.08 24.19
N LYS A 252 15.19 -1.00 24.45
CA LYS A 252 16.63 -0.71 24.38
C LYS A 252 17.03 -0.31 22.96
N ALA A 253 16.52 -1.02 21.94
CA ALA A 253 16.79 -0.71 20.54
C ALA A 253 16.21 0.66 20.13
N TYR A 254 14.98 0.98 20.53
CA TYR A 254 14.36 2.28 20.30
C TYR A 254 15.21 3.42 20.91
N GLN A 255 15.66 3.23 22.16
CA GLN A 255 16.53 4.21 22.83
C GLN A 255 17.84 4.40 22.06
N TYR A 256 18.51 3.31 21.68
CA TYR A 256 19.76 3.36 20.91
C TYR A 256 19.62 4.16 19.61
N PHE A 257 18.60 3.88 18.79
CA PHE A 257 18.41 4.60 17.53
C PHE A 257 17.88 6.03 17.70
N ALA A 258 17.33 6.37 18.86
CA ALA A 258 16.87 7.72 19.18
C ALA A 258 18.02 8.67 19.58
N GLU A 259 19.17 8.15 20.02
CA GLU A 259 20.31 8.96 20.50
C GLU A 259 20.91 9.86 19.42
N ASN A 260 21.03 9.37 18.19
CA ASN A 260 21.62 10.10 17.07
C ASN A 260 20.59 10.39 15.97
N PRO A 261 20.05 11.62 15.90
CA PRO A 261 19.06 12.01 14.89
C PRO A 261 19.50 11.75 13.44
N SER A 262 20.80 11.86 13.14
CA SER A 262 21.33 11.66 11.79
C SER A 262 21.35 10.19 11.34
N GLN A 263 21.22 9.25 12.29
CA GLN A 263 21.25 7.80 12.08
C GLN A 263 19.91 7.12 12.40
N LYS A 264 18.89 7.86 12.85
CA LYS A 264 17.57 7.32 13.18
C LYS A 264 16.93 6.52 12.03
N TRP A 265 17.25 6.83 10.78
CA TRP A 265 16.79 6.07 9.60
C TRP A 265 17.27 4.61 9.60
N ALA A 266 18.40 4.31 10.24
CA ALA A 266 18.93 2.96 10.30
C ALA A 266 18.01 2.02 11.09
N ALA A 267 17.17 2.54 11.99
CA ALA A 267 16.19 1.76 12.75
C ALA A 267 15.24 0.95 11.84
N TYR A 268 14.83 1.50 10.69
CA TYR A 268 13.97 0.82 9.72
C TYR A 268 14.65 -0.40 9.06
N ILE A 269 15.98 -0.45 9.05
CA ILE A 269 16.74 -1.49 8.35
C ILE A 269 17.41 -2.42 9.37
N ALA A 270 18.21 -1.88 10.29
CA ALA A 270 18.85 -2.64 11.35
C ALA A 270 17.83 -3.25 12.33
N GLY A 271 16.70 -2.58 12.57
CA GLY A 271 15.60 -3.14 13.37
C GLY A 271 15.01 -4.42 12.79
N THR A 272 15.10 -4.63 11.47
CA THR A 272 14.65 -5.89 10.84
C THR A 272 15.47 -7.08 11.30
N ILE A 273 16.78 -6.89 11.51
CA ILE A 273 17.68 -7.92 12.02
C ILE A 273 17.25 -8.31 13.44
N LEU A 274 17.04 -7.33 14.32
CA LEU A 274 16.59 -7.56 15.69
C LEU A 274 15.23 -8.27 15.76
N VAL A 275 14.26 -7.85 14.92
CA VAL A 275 12.94 -8.48 14.85
C VAL A 275 13.05 -9.93 14.40
N LEU A 276 13.87 -10.24 13.39
CA LEU A 276 14.08 -11.63 12.95
C LEU A 276 14.76 -12.49 14.04
N MET A 277 15.70 -11.92 14.80
CA MET A 277 16.32 -12.60 15.94
C MET A 277 15.30 -12.90 17.04
N THR A 278 14.44 -11.93 17.33
CA THR A 278 13.50 -11.99 18.46
C THR A 278 12.29 -12.87 18.16
N GLU A 279 11.70 -12.71 16.98
CA GLU A 279 10.42 -13.34 16.61
C GLU A 279 10.60 -14.70 15.97
N LEU A 280 11.69 -14.90 15.21
CA LEU A 280 11.96 -16.14 14.49
C LEU A 280 13.19 -16.91 15.00
N GLY A 281 13.92 -16.37 15.98
CA GLY A 281 15.10 -17.02 16.56
C GLY A 281 16.30 -17.10 15.62
N VAL A 282 16.34 -16.26 14.58
CA VAL A 282 17.44 -16.26 13.59
C VAL A 282 18.74 -15.83 14.26
N ARG A 283 19.83 -16.54 13.97
CA ARG A 283 21.18 -16.18 14.43
C ARG A 283 22.02 -15.69 13.26
N PHE A 284 22.59 -14.50 13.41
CA PHE A 284 23.42 -13.86 12.40
C PHE A 284 24.91 -14.00 12.78
N GLU A 285 25.56 -15.04 12.27
CA GLU A 285 26.98 -15.33 12.51
C GLU A 285 27.90 -14.72 11.45
N ASP A 286 27.35 -14.39 10.28
CA ASP A 286 28.04 -13.68 9.21
C ASP A 286 27.84 -12.17 9.34
N SER A 287 28.81 -11.39 8.87
CA SER A 287 28.63 -9.97 8.63
C SER A 287 27.68 -9.72 7.47
N ILE A 288 26.96 -8.61 7.52
CA ILE A 288 25.90 -8.27 6.58
C ILE A 288 26.19 -6.89 5.96
N SER A 289 26.35 -6.86 4.64
CA SER A 289 26.43 -5.64 3.85
C SER A 289 25.08 -5.35 3.20
N ILE A 290 24.50 -4.16 3.42
CA ILE A 290 23.21 -3.74 2.87
C ILE A 290 23.36 -2.44 2.08
N LEU A 291 22.88 -2.43 0.84
CA LEU A 291 22.68 -1.24 0.02
C LEU A 291 21.20 -1.01 -0.18
N VAL A 292 20.73 0.20 0.16
CA VAL A 292 19.35 0.64 -0.05
C VAL A 292 19.32 1.73 -1.11
N ILE A 293 18.49 1.55 -2.14
CA ILE A 293 18.17 2.56 -3.15
C ILE A 293 16.65 2.64 -3.26
N SER A 294 16.06 3.81 -3.05
CA SER A 294 14.61 3.98 -3.12
C SER A 294 14.18 5.03 -4.12
N GLY A 295 13.29 4.64 -5.03
CA GLY A 295 12.51 5.56 -5.85
C GLY A 295 11.22 6.02 -5.17
N VAL A 296 10.84 5.42 -4.04
CA VAL A 296 9.65 5.84 -3.27
C VAL A 296 9.95 7.16 -2.57
N PRO A 297 9.20 8.24 -2.86
CA PRO A 297 9.47 9.52 -2.25
C PRO A 297 9.22 9.53 -0.73
N GLU A 298 10.21 10.02 0.02
CA GLU A 298 10.15 10.08 1.48
C GLU A 298 9.16 11.12 2.00
N GLY A 299 8.42 10.76 3.06
CA GLY A 299 7.57 11.70 3.80
C GLY A 299 6.36 12.23 3.03
N LYS A 300 5.95 11.54 1.95
CA LYS A 300 4.85 11.97 1.07
C LYS A 300 3.53 11.22 1.29
N GLY A 301 3.44 10.43 2.36
CA GLY A 301 2.25 9.62 2.63
C GLY A 301 2.03 8.45 1.67
N VAL A 302 3.11 7.95 1.05
CA VAL A 302 3.09 6.82 0.08
C VAL A 302 3.88 5.59 0.56
N SER A 303 4.11 5.48 1.87
CA SER A 303 4.73 4.31 2.54
C SER A 303 6.18 4.01 2.16
N SER A 304 7.02 5.04 2.16
CA SER A 304 8.47 4.86 1.99
C SER A 304 9.09 4.01 3.10
N SER A 305 8.62 4.10 4.35
CA SER A 305 9.10 3.29 5.47
C SER A 305 8.81 1.81 5.26
N ALA A 306 7.54 1.47 5.04
CA ALA A 306 7.13 0.09 4.78
C ALA A 306 7.84 -0.53 3.56
N ALA A 307 8.02 0.24 2.47
CA ALA A 307 8.76 -0.26 1.30
C ALA A 307 10.22 -0.62 1.65
N ILE A 308 10.90 0.19 2.47
CA ILE A 308 12.27 -0.08 2.90
C ILE A 308 12.31 -1.32 3.81
N GLU A 309 11.42 -1.41 4.79
CA GLU A 309 11.37 -2.54 5.72
C GLU A 309 11.05 -3.86 4.99
N VAL A 310 10.05 -3.85 4.11
CA VAL A 310 9.62 -5.03 3.35
C VAL A 310 10.70 -5.50 2.39
N ALA A 311 11.36 -4.56 1.67
CA ALA A 311 12.49 -4.91 0.81
C ALA A 311 13.66 -5.45 1.62
N THR A 312 13.94 -4.89 2.80
CA THR A 312 15.02 -5.34 3.68
C THR A 312 14.77 -6.75 4.21
N ILE A 313 13.61 -7.03 4.83
CA ILE A 313 13.31 -8.38 5.33
C ILE A 313 13.30 -9.38 4.18
N SER A 314 12.76 -9.03 3.02
CA SER A 314 12.78 -9.90 1.84
C SER A 314 14.21 -10.27 1.42
N ALA A 315 15.13 -9.31 1.40
CA ALA A 315 16.53 -9.55 1.06
C ALA A 315 17.25 -10.39 2.13
N VAL A 316 17.03 -10.08 3.41
CA VAL A 316 17.61 -10.84 4.53
C VAL A 316 17.11 -12.29 4.52
N ALA A 317 15.80 -12.49 4.35
CA ALA A 317 15.19 -13.81 4.25
C ALA A 317 15.78 -14.61 3.08
N ALA A 318 15.84 -14.02 1.89
CA ALA A 318 16.42 -14.66 0.71
C ALA A 318 17.88 -15.08 0.92
N SER A 319 18.71 -14.18 1.48
CA SER A 319 20.14 -14.47 1.72
C SER A 319 20.37 -15.51 2.82
N HIS A 320 19.40 -15.75 3.71
CA HIS A 320 19.46 -16.75 4.79
C HIS A 320 18.64 -18.01 4.51
N GLY A 321 17.99 -18.10 3.34
CA GLY A 321 17.13 -19.23 2.99
C GLY A 321 15.90 -19.36 3.88
N LEU A 322 15.41 -18.24 4.44
CA LEU A 322 14.19 -18.21 5.25
C LEU A 322 12.96 -18.15 4.33
N ASP A 323 12.02 -19.06 4.54
CA ASP A 323 10.72 -19.04 3.87
C ASP A 323 9.70 -18.30 4.75
N ILE A 324 9.42 -17.05 4.41
CA ILE A 324 8.49 -16.18 5.16
C ILE A 324 7.36 -15.78 4.21
N ALA A 325 6.13 -16.13 4.56
CA ALA A 325 4.97 -15.75 3.76
C ALA A 325 4.84 -14.20 3.71
N PRO A 326 4.39 -13.60 2.59
CA PRO A 326 4.32 -12.14 2.44
C PRO A 326 3.50 -11.43 3.53
N ARG A 327 2.45 -12.08 4.02
CA ARG A 327 1.63 -11.58 5.14
C ARG A 327 2.43 -11.50 6.43
N ASP A 328 3.16 -12.56 6.77
CA ASP A 328 3.92 -12.63 8.03
C ASP A 328 5.13 -11.69 7.96
N LEU A 329 5.74 -11.55 6.79
CA LEU A 329 6.75 -10.54 6.51
C LEU A 329 6.23 -9.13 6.80
N ALA A 330 5.03 -8.78 6.31
CA ALA A 330 4.42 -7.48 6.59
C ALA A 330 4.16 -7.25 8.09
N LEU A 331 3.79 -8.29 8.84
CA LEU A 331 3.60 -8.21 10.29
C LEU A 331 4.92 -8.00 11.04
N LEU A 332 6.00 -8.63 10.60
CA LEU A 332 7.34 -8.40 11.14
C LEU A 332 7.80 -6.96 10.87
N CYS A 333 7.58 -6.43 9.66
CA CYS A 333 7.84 -5.02 9.35
C CYS A 333 7.03 -4.08 10.27
N GLN A 334 5.74 -4.35 10.47
CA GLN A 334 4.93 -3.53 11.39
C GLN A 334 5.50 -3.52 12.82
N LYS A 335 6.09 -4.64 13.28
CA LYS A 335 6.79 -4.68 14.58
C LYS A 335 8.05 -3.81 14.58
N VAL A 336 8.82 -3.79 13.48
CA VAL A 336 9.98 -2.88 13.33
C VAL A 336 9.52 -1.43 13.50
N GLU A 337 8.50 -1.02 12.75
CA GLU A 337 8.01 0.36 12.74
C GLU A 337 7.43 0.78 14.10
N ASN A 338 6.64 -0.10 14.74
CA ASN A 338 6.02 0.18 16.04
C ASN A 338 6.99 0.12 17.22
N LEU A 339 7.86 -0.90 17.28
CA LEU A 339 8.61 -1.24 18.50
C LEU A 339 10.07 -0.77 18.45
N VAL A 340 10.68 -0.70 17.26
CA VAL A 340 12.08 -0.25 17.11
C VAL A 340 12.13 1.22 16.69
N VAL A 341 11.32 1.62 15.70
CA VAL A 341 11.28 3.01 15.23
C VAL A 341 10.41 3.89 16.14
N GLY A 342 9.35 3.31 16.71
CA GLY A 342 8.41 3.98 17.62
C GLY A 342 7.30 4.78 16.92
N ALA A 343 6.99 4.46 15.66
CA ALA A 343 5.89 5.07 14.92
C ALA A 343 4.61 4.24 15.09
N PRO A 344 3.48 4.80 15.58
CA PRO A 344 2.32 4.02 16.01
C PRO A 344 1.40 3.60 14.85
N CYS A 345 1.96 3.07 13.76
CA CYS A 345 1.24 2.77 12.52
C CYS A 345 0.40 1.48 12.58
N GLY A 346 -0.61 1.38 11.71
CA GLY A 346 -1.26 0.12 11.38
C GLY A 346 -0.44 -0.72 10.39
N VAL A 347 -1.01 -1.84 9.95
CA VAL A 347 -0.33 -2.86 9.11
C VAL A 347 -0.51 -2.62 7.61
N MET A 348 -1.36 -1.66 7.25
CA MET A 348 -1.87 -1.47 5.89
C MET A 348 -0.76 -1.25 4.86
N ASP A 349 0.23 -0.47 5.24
CA ASP A 349 1.34 -0.05 4.38
C ASP A 349 2.24 -1.23 4.02
N GLN A 350 2.66 -2.00 5.04
CA GLN A 350 3.50 -3.16 4.90
C GLN A 350 2.77 -4.27 4.14
N MET A 351 1.47 -4.45 4.38
CA MET A 351 0.69 -5.46 3.68
C MET A 351 0.52 -5.12 2.19
N ALA A 352 0.25 -3.86 1.84
CA ALA A 352 0.17 -3.42 0.45
C ALA A 352 1.50 -3.60 -0.28
N SER A 353 2.61 -3.27 0.39
CA SER A 353 3.96 -3.41 -0.16
C SER A 353 4.36 -4.88 -0.34
N ALA A 354 3.98 -5.77 0.58
CA ALA A 354 4.32 -7.19 0.51
C ALA A 354 3.38 -8.01 -0.39
N CYS A 355 2.06 -7.84 -0.26
CA CYS A 355 1.03 -8.69 -0.86
C CYS A 355 0.34 -8.10 -2.10
N GLY A 356 0.63 -6.84 -2.45
CA GLY A 356 0.01 -6.17 -3.60
C GLY A 356 0.34 -6.82 -4.95
N GLU A 357 -0.52 -6.59 -5.93
CA GLU A 357 -0.26 -6.94 -7.33
C GLU A 357 -0.54 -5.75 -8.25
N SER A 358 0.13 -5.74 -9.41
CA SER A 358 -0.09 -4.72 -10.43
C SER A 358 -1.53 -4.75 -10.96
N ASN A 359 -2.10 -3.57 -11.16
CA ASN A 359 -3.46 -3.28 -11.64
C ASN A 359 -4.60 -3.79 -10.74
N LYS A 360 -4.30 -4.01 -9.45
CA LYS A 360 -5.29 -4.47 -8.46
C LYS A 360 -5.23 -3.66 -7.19
N LEU A 361 -6.36 -3.62 -6.48
CA LEU A 361 -6.45 -3.12 -5.12
C LEU A 361 -6.37 -4.30 -4.15
N LEU A 362 -5.44 -4.26 -3.20
CA LEU A 362 -5.40 -5.19 -2.10
C LEU A 362 -6.54 -4.87 -1.12
N ALA A 363 -7.49 -5.81 -1.00
CA ALA A 363 -8.55 -5.75 0.00
C ALA A 363 -8.13 -6.49 1.26
N MET A 364 -8.13 -5.80 2.40
CA MET A 364 -7.76 -6.41 3.67
C MET A 364 -8.53 -5.82 4.85
N VAL A 365 -8.74 -6.62 5.88
CA VAL A 365 -9.21 -6.17 7.19
C VAL A 365 -7.98 -5.95 8.07
N CYS A 366 -7.77 -4.74 8.54
CA CYS A 366 -6.51 -4.39 9.20
C CYS A 366 -6.32 -5.02 10.59
N GLN A 367 -7.39 -5.53 11.20
CA GLN A 367 -7.35 -6.31 12.43
C GLN A 367 -8.29 -7.52 12.26
N PRO A 368 -7.80 -8.77 12.26
CA PRO A 368 -6.47 -9.25 12.66
C PRO A 368 -5.45 -9.30 11.50
N ALA A 369 -5.40 -8.28 10.65
CA ALA A 369 -4.53 -8.23 9.46
C ALA A 369 -4.81 -9.37 8.46
N GLU A 370 -6.06 -9.50 8.04
CA GLU A 370 -6.52 -10.54 7.11
C GLU A 370 -6.60 -10.01 5.68
N VAL A 371 -5.89 -10.63 4.75
CA VAL A 371 -6.01 -10.35 3.32
C VAL A 371 -7.26 -11.05 2.78
N LEU A 372 -8.24 -10.28 2.32
CA LEU A 372 -9.47 -10.80 1.72
C LEU A 372 -9.33 -11.13 0.23
N GLY A 373 -8.23 -10.69 -0.39
CA GLY A 373 -7.91 -10.91 -1.79
C GLY A 373 -7.63 -9.62 -2.57
N LEU A 374 -7.53 -9.77 -3.87
CA LEU A 374 -7.23 -8.68 -4.81
C LEU A 374 -8.49 -8.31 -5.59
N VAL A 375 -8.76 -7.02 -5.71
CA VAL A 375 -9.87 -6.47 -6.50
C VAL A 375 -9.29 -5.88 -7.77
N GLU A 376 -9.67 -6.42 -8.93
CA GLU A 376 -9.24 -5.88 -10.23
C GLU A 376 -9.69 -4.43 -10.39
N ILE A 377 -8.79 -3.57 -10.89
CA ILE A 377 -9.16 -2.21 -11.29
C ILE A 377 -9.82 -2.31 -12.67
N PRO A 378 -11.10 -1.92 -12.83
CA PRO A 378 -11.76 -2.02 -14.13
C PRO A 378 -11.01 -1.22 -15.21
N PRO A 379 -10.87 -1.73 -16.45
CA PRO A 379 -10.04 -1.09 -17.47
C PRO A 379 -10.45 0.33 -17.86
N HIS A 380 -11.71 0.72 -17.63
CA HIS A 380 -12.20 2.08 -17.87
C HIS A 380 -11.88 3.06 -16.74
N ILE A 381 -11.30 2.59 -15.62
CA ILE A 381 -10.96 3.36 -14.43
C ILE A 381 -9.44 3.49 -14.33
N ARG A 382 -8.96 4.65 -13.90
CA ARG A 382 -7.56 4.88 -13.54
C ARG A 382 -7.48 5.69 -12.25
N PHE A 383 -6.44 5.41 -11.46
CA PHE A 383 -6.07 6.16 -10.28
C PHE A 383 -4.76 6.92 -10.51
N TRP A 384 -4.68 8.14 -9.97
CA TRP A 384 -3.46 8.94 -9.91
C TRP A 384 -3.19 9.38 -8.48
N GLY A 385 -1.93 9.60 -8.13
CA GLY A 385 -1.54 10.25 -6.89
C GLY A 385 -0.92 11.63 -7.16
N PHE A 386 -1.20 12.62 -6.31
CA PHE A 386 -0.51 13.91 -6.31
C PHE A 386 0.20 14.12 -4.99
N ASP A 387 1.50 14.38 -5.03
CA ASP A 387 2.24 14.90 -3.88
C ASP A 387 1.93 16.38 -3.66
N SER A 388 1.40 16.75 -2.49
CA SER A 388 1.10 18.15 -2.14
C SER A 388 2.37 19.00 -1.90
N GLY A 389 3.53 18.37 -1.68
CA GLY A 389 4.77 19.02 -1.27
C GLY A 389 4.84 19.35 0.21
N ILE A 390 3.74 19.13 0.95
CA ILE A 390 3.68 19.34 2.40
C ILE A 390 4.12 18.04 3.09
N ARG A 391 5.29 18.10 3.73
CA ARG A 391 5.84 16.97 4.49
C ARG A 391 5.34 16.99 5.92
N HIS A 392 4.74 15.89 6.36
CA HIS A 392 4.55 15.58 7.77
C HIS A 392 4.93 14.13 8.02
N SER A 393 5.56 13.87 9.17
CA SER A 393 5.86 12.50 9.58
C SER A 393 4.56 11.78 9.89
N VAL A 394 4.36 10.58 9.34
CA VAL A 394 3.21 9.69 9.65
C VAL A 394 3.23 9.29 11.14
N GLY A 395 4.39 9.37 11.80
CA GLY A 395 4.55 9.28 13.26
C GLY A 395 4.45 10.61 14.02
N GLY A 396 3.85 11.65 13.42
CA GLY A 396 3.63 12.94 14.07
C GLY A 396 2.61 12.86 15.22
N ALA A 397 2.63 13.86 16.10
CA ALA A 397 1.69 13.97 17.22
C ALA A 397 0.22 13.88 16.78
N ASP A 398 -0.11 14.38 15.58
CA ASP A 398 -1.48 14.43 15.06
C ASP A 398 -2.06 13.03 14.83
N TYR A 399 -1.36 12.15 14.10
CA TYR A 399 -1.85 10.78 13.84
C TYR A 399 -1.97 9.98 15.15
N GLY A 400 -0.96 10.08 16.03
CA GLY A 400 -1.00 9.45 17.36
C GLY A 400 -2.18 9.95 18.20
N SER A 401 -2.44 11.26 18.22
CA SER A 401 -3.58 11.85 18.93
C SER A 401 -4.93 11.40 18.36
N VAL A 402 -5.05 11.24 17.04
CA VAL A 402 -6.27 10.73 16.40
C VAL A 402 -6.49 9.26 16.75
N ARG A 403 -5.44 8.43 16.73
CA ARG A 403 -5.50 7.05 17.20
C ARG A 403 -5.96 6.98 18.66
N ILE A 404 -5.35 7.75 19.55
CA ILE A 404 -5.77 7.84 20.96
C ILE A 404 -7.24 8.24 21.08
N GLY A 405 -7.68 9.26 20.32
CA GLY A 405 -9.06 9.72 20.28
C GLY A 405 -10.07 8.64 19.87
N ALA A 406 -9.72 7.83 18.87
CA ALA A 406 -10.55 6.71 18.42
C ALA A 406 -10.68 5.63 19.51
N PHE A 407 -9.56 5.25 20.14
CA PHE A 407 -9.57 4.27 21.24
C PHE A 407 -10.30 4.79 22.48
N MET A 408 -10.18 6.09 22.81
CA MET A 408 -10.98 6.71 23.86
C MET A 408 -12.48 6.59 23.58
N GLY A 409 -12.91 6.90 22.36
CA GLY A 409 -14.33 6.79 22.00
C GLY A 409 -14.84 5.36 22.00
N ARG A 410 -14.03 4.38 21.55
CA ARG A 410 -14.33 2.95 21.69
C ARG A 410 -14.56 2.58 23.15
N LYS A 411 -13.66 2.98 24.06
CA LYS A 411 -13.80 2.70 25.51
C LYS A 411 -15.07 3.30 26.09
N ILE A 412 -15.41 4.53 25.71
CA ILE A 412 -16.63 5.22 26.15
C ILE A 412 -17.88 4.46 25.66
N ILE A 413 -17.91 4.06 24.39
CA ILE A 413 -19.01 3.26 23.81
C ILE A 413 -19.19 1.95 24.58
N LYS A 414 -18.11 1.21 24.83
CA LYS A 414 -18.15 -0.05 25.59
C LYS A 414 -18.72 0.14 27.00
N SER A 415 -18.30 1.21 27.69
CA SER A 415 -18.82 1.55 29.02
C SER A 415 -20.31 1.85 28.98
N MET A 416 -20.75 2.70 28.04
CA MET A 416 -22.17 3.06 27.88
C MET A 416 -23.04 1.84 27.56
N ALA A 417 -22.58 0.97 26.65
CA ALA A 417 -23.29 -0.26 26.30
C ALA A 417 -23.39 -1.22 27.51
N SER A 418 -22.29 -1.36 28.27
CA SER A 418 -22.26 -2.21 29.48
C SER A 418 -23.21 -1.70 30.57
N GLU A 419 -23.31 -0.39 30.76
CA GLU A 419 -24.25 0.23 31.71
C GLU A 419 -25.70 0.00 31.27
N GLN A 420 -26.00 0.18 29.97
CA GLN A 420 -27.32 -0.08 29.40
C GLN A 420 -27.71 -1.55 29.54
N LEU A 421 -26.78 -2.46 29.25
CA LEU A 421 -26.97 -3.90 29.41
C LEU A 421 -27.31 -4.26 30.87
N LYS A 422 -26.53 -3.76 31.84
CA LYS A 422 -26.80 -3.97 33.28
C LYS A 422 -28.18 -3.46 33.69
N SER A 423 -28.55 -2.25 33.24
CA SER A 423 -29.87 -1.67 33.56
C SER A 423 -31.04 -2.47 32.97
N SER A 424 -30.84 -3.05 31.78
CA SER A 424 -31.83 -3.87 31.10
C SER A 424 -32.01 -5.21 31.82
N LEU A 425 -30.92 -5.85 32.23
CA LEU A 425 -30.95 -7.11 32.99
C LEU A 425 -31.52 -6.95 34.41
N SER A 426 -31.26 -5.82 35.07
CA SER A 426 -31.81 -5.55 36.41
C SER A 426 -33.32 -5.33 36.42
N ASN A 427 -33.87 -4.71 35.37
CA ASN A 427 -35.31 -4.46 35.25
C ASN A 427 -36.13 -5.72 34.96
N ASN A 428 -35.48 -6.80 34.47
CA ASN A 428 -36.13 -8.09 34.26
C ASN A 428 -36.28 -8.91 35.55
N ASN A 429 -35.52 -8.60 36.61
CA ASN A 429 -35.55 -9.33 37.88
C ASN A 429 -36.54 -8.76 38.92
N THR A 430 -37.22 -7.64 38.63
CA THR A 430 -38.15 -6.95 39.55
C THR A 430 -39.62 -7.00 39.12
N SER A 431 -39.98 -7.73 38.06
CA SER A 431 -41.36 -7.94 37.65
C SER A 431 -42.08 -8.97 38.54
N GLN A 432 -42.64 -8.51 39.67
CA GLN A 432 -43.82 -9.18 40.23
C GLN A 432 -44.99 -9.08 39.24
N PRO A 433 -45.83 -10.12 39.10
CA PRO A 433 -46.94 -10.11 38.17
C PRO A 433 -48.05 -9.22 38.72
N VAL A 434 -48.12 -7.97 38.22
CA VAL A 434 -49.29 -7.12 38.45
C VAL A 434 -50.05 -7.00 37.13
N ASN A 435 -51.14 -7.76 37.07
CA ASN A 435 -52.31 -7.65 36.20
C ASN A 435 -52.19 -6.76 34.95
N GLY A 436 -52.12 -7.42 33.79
CA GLY A 436 -53.06 -7.14 32.71
C GLY A 436 -52.83 -5.89 31.88
N VAL A 437 -51.59 -5.60 31.48
CA VAL A 437 -51.28 -4.87 30.24
C VAL A 437 -50.01 -5.48 29.69
N ASN A 438 -50.01 -5.95 28.43
CA ASN A 438 -48.84 -6.50 27.74
C ASN A 438 -47.66 -5.53 27.85
N SER A 439 -46.78 -5.76 28.83
CA SER A 439 -45.46 -5.15 28.91
C SER A 439 -44.62 -5.77 27.80
N GLY A 440 -44.26 -4.96 26.82
CA GLY A 440 -43.65 -5.38 25.57
C GLY A 440 -42.52 -6.37 25.76
N GLU A 441 -42.62 -7.48 25.02
CA GLU A 441 -41.48 -8.31 24.63
C GLU A 441 -40.39 -7.35 24.12
N MET A 442 -39.39 -7.04 24.95
CA MET A 442 -38.16 -6.46 24.44
C MET A 442 -37.44 -7.59 23.72
N ASP A 443 -37.36 -7.49 22.40
CA ASP A 443 -36.75 -8.49 21.53
C ASP A 443 -35.36 -8.88 22.04
N ASP A 444 -35.13 -10.20 22.20
CA ASP A 444 -33.84 -10.87 22.46
C ASP A 444 -32.70 -10.25 21.62
N ASP A 445 -33.01 -9.89 20.37
CA ASP A 445 -32.14 -9.20 19.42
C ASP A 445 -31.53 -7.89 19.99
N GLY A 446 -32.23 -7.15 20.85
CA GLY A 446 -31.76 -5.89 21.45
C GLY A 446 -30.69 -6.07 22.53
N ILE A 447 -30.77 -7.17 23.29
CA ILE A 447 -29.77 -7.54 24.30
C ILE A 447 -28.49 -7.99 23.59
N ASP A 448 -28.61 -8.82 22.55
CA ASP A 448 -27.48 -9.25 21.71
C ASP A 448 -26.69 -8.08 21.13
N PHE A 449 -27.37 -7.03 20.65
CA PHE A 449 -26.67 -5.82 20.17
C PHE A 449 -25.88 -5.12 21.28
N LEU A 450 -26.45 -5.00 22.48
CA LEU A 450 -25.78 -4.37 23.61
C LEU A 450 -24.61 -5.20 24.14
N GLU A 451 -24.70 -6.53 24.11
CA GLU A 451 -23.60 -7.42 24.46
C GLU A 451 -22.41 -7.25 23.50
N ASN A 452 -22.68 -7.24 22.19
CA ASN A 452 -21.65 -6.99 21.17
C ASN A 452 -21.04 -5.58 21.27
N GLU A 453 -21.83 -4.57 21.63
CA GLU A 453 -21.35 -3.20 21.84
C GLU A 453 -20.55 -3.05 23.14
N ALA A 454 -20.90 -3.82 24.18
CA ALA A 454 -20.17 -3.88 25.44
C ALA A 454 -18.80 -4.58 25.28
N SER A 455 -18.72 -5.60 24.42
CA SER A 455 -17.47 -6.27 24.08
C SER A 455 -16.68 -5.61 22.95
N LEU A 456 -17.24 -4.60 22.27
CA LEU A 456 -16.76 -4.04 20.99
C LEU A 456 -15.24 -4.08 20.80
N ASP A 457 -14.76 -4.96 19.92
CA ASP A 457 -13.32 -5.11 19.64
C ASP A 457 -12.79 -4.02 18.73
N TYR A 458 -13.58 -3.61 17.75
CA TYR A 458 -13.18 -2.68 16.70
C TYR A 458 -14.32 -1.71 16.40
N LEU A 459 -14.00 -0.42 16.25
CA LEU A 459 -15.01 0.61 15.95
C LEU A 459 -15.75 0.29 14.65
N CYS A 460 -15.08 -0.29 13.65
CA CYS A 460 -15.69 -0.65 12.38
C CYS A 460 -16.82 -1.70 12.47
N ASN A 461 -16.95 -2.41 13.60
CA ASN A 461 -18.02 -3.37 13.84
C ASN A 461 -19.34 -2.69 14.22
N LEU A 462 -19.29 -1.42 14.62
CA LEU A 462 -20.47 -0.60 14.82
C LEU A 462 -20.96 -0.07 13.47
N SER A 463 -22.26 -0.11 13.23
CA SER A 463 -22.84 0.45 12.01
C SER A 463 -23.12 1.96 12.15
N PRO A 464 -23.05 2.75 11.06
CA PRO A 464 -23.34 4.18 11.10
C PRO A 464 -24.69 4.53 11.74
N HIS A 465 -25.77 3.80 11.39
CA HIS A 465 -27.09 4.07 11.95
C HIS A 465 -27.13 3.88 13.46
N ARG A 466 -26.44 2.86 13.96
CA ARG A 466 -26.44 2.52 15.38
C ARG A 466 -25.61 3.53 16.18
N TYR A 467 -24.48 3.95 15.61
CA TYR A 467 -23.65 5.03 16.14
C TYR A 467 -24.42 6.36 16.26
N GLU A 468 -25.11 6.79 15.20
CA GLU A 468 -25.87 8.05 15.20
C GLU A 468 -27.05 8.00 16.18
N ALA A 469 -27.78 6.88 16.21
CA ALA A 469 -28.96 6.76 17.06
C ALA A 469 -28.60 6.74 18.55
N SER A 470 -27.45 6.14 18.90
CA SER A 470 -27.17 5.76 20.29
C SER A 470 -26.01 6.54 20.90
N TYR A 471 -24.97 6.88 20.15
CA TYR A 471 -23.68 7.27 20.75
C TYR A 471 -23.23 8.69 20.42
N VAL A 472 -23.50 9.20 19.21
CA VAL A 472 -22.94 10.48 18.72
C VAL A 472 -23.17 11.65 19.68
N ASN A 473 -24.40 11.79 20.21
CA ASN A 473 -24.79 12.90 21.09
C ASN A 473 -24.24 12.78 22.51
N ARG A 474 -23.74 11.60 22.89
CA ARG A 474 -23.19 11.31 24.22
C ARG A 474 -21.66 11.30 24.25
N LEU A 475 -21.02 11.22 23.08
CA LEU A 475 -19.56 11.30 22.98
C LEU A 475 -19.10 12.76 23.04
N PRO A 476 -18.10 13.10 23.85
CA PRO A 476 -17.52 14.44 23.85
C PRO A 476 -16.78 14.71 22.53
N ASP A 477 -16.78 15.97 22.08
CA ASP A 477 -15.96 16.37 20.93
C ASP A 477 -14.47 16.27 21.27
N ILE A 478 -14.10 16.78 22.44
CA ILE A 478 -12.74 16.82 22.96
C ILE A 478 -12.76 16.35 24.42
N LEU A 479 -11.73 15.63 24.86
CA LEU A 479 -11.57 15.18 26.24
C LEU A 479 -10.10 15.30 26.68
N GLN A 480 -9.86 15.79 27.89
CA GLN A 480 -8.52 15.86 28.46
C GLN A 480 -8.05 14.46 28.88
N GLY A 481 -6.78 14.15 28.65
CA GLY A 481 -6.20 12.85 29.00
C GLY A 481 -6.36 12.50 30.49
N ASN A 482 -6.22 13.49 31.38
CA ASN A 482 -6.43 13.31 32.82
C ASN A 482 -7.88 12.88 33.13
N ASP A 483 -8.88 13.60 32.60
CA ASP A 483 -10.29 13.31 32.82
C ASP A 483 -10.68 11.92 32.30
N PHE A 484 -10.10 11.51 31.17
CA PHE A 484 -10.30 10.16 30.64
C PHE A 484 -9.71 9.10 31.57
N ILE A 485 -8.47 9.28 32.04
CA ILE A 485 -7.78 8.31 32.91
C ILE A 485 -8.48 8.19 34.26
N GLU A 486 -8.93 9.30 34.86
CA GLU A 486 -9.65 9.26 36.13
C GLU A 486 -10.94 8.44 36.04
N LYS A 487 -11.61 8.46 34.89
CA LYS A 487 -12.87 7.75 34.69
C LYS A 487 -12.72 6.33 34.15
N TYR A 488 -11.80 6.09 33.21
CA TYR A 488 -11.70 4.83 32.44
C TYR A 488 -10.37 4.09 32.61
N VAL A 489 -9.41 4.67 33.34
CA VAL A 489 -8.06 4.13 33.63
C VAL A 489 -7.13 4.06 32.40
N HIS A 490 -7.55 3.41 31.33
CA HIS A 490 -6.78 3.26 30.08
C HIS A 490 -7.71 3.09 28.86
N HIS A 491 -7.16 3.31 27.65
CA HIS A 491 -7.92 3.30 26.38
C HIS A 491 -7.84 1.98 25.59
N ASP A 492 -7.16 0.96 26.11
CA ASP A 492 -7.06 -0.38 25.48
C ASP A 492 -6.30 -0.39 24.13
N ASP A 493 -5.27 0.44 23.98
CA ASP A 493 -4.30 0.38 22.87
C ASP A 493 -2.90 0.05 23.41
N SER A 494 -2.23 -0.93 22.82
CA SER A 494 -0.88 -1.35 23.23
C SER A 494 0.24 -0.51 22.63
N VAL A 495 -0.08 0.36 21.66
CA VAL A 495 0.92 1.10 20.88
C VAL A 495 1.04 2.56 21.34
N THR A 496 -0.03 3.16 21.86
CA THR A 496 -0.05 4.57 22.26
C THR A 496 -0.24 4.76 23.76
N ILE A 497 0.29 5.87 24.29
CA ILE A 497 0.17 6.25 25.70
C ILE A 497 -0.53 7.61 25.77
N ILE A 498 -1.51 7.74 26.66
CA ILE A 498 -2.23 9.00 26.88
C ILE A 498 -1.35 9.97 27.67
N ASP A 499 -1.13 11.17 27.13
CA ASP A 499 -0.61 12.30 27.89
C ASP A 499 -1.76 12.95 28.69
N LYS A 500 -1.64 12.93 30.02
CA LYS A 500 -2.61 13.51 30.96
C LYS A 500 -2.89 15.00 30.72
N LYS A 501 -1.90 15.73 30.21
CA LYS A 501 -2.00 17.18 29.99
C LYS A 501 -2.58 17.55 28.63
N HIS A 502 -2.66 16.60 27.71
CA HIS A 502 -3.13 16.84 26.36
C HIS A 502 -4.66 16.71 26.25
N CYS A 503 -5.26 17.47 25.34
CA CYS A 503 -6.68 17.37 25.00
C CYS A 503 -6.82 16.65 23.65
N TYR A 504 -7.58 15.56 23.63
CA TYR A 504 -7.76 14.72 22.45
C TYR A 504 -9.13 14.95 21.83
N ALA A 505 -9.20 15.08 20.50
CA ALA A 505 -10.46 14.95 19.80
C ALA A 505 -10.96 13.50 19.94
N VAL A 506 -12.23 13.30 20.27
CA VAL A 506 -12.80 11.96 20.52
C VAL A 506 -13.89 11.64 19.49
N ARG A 507 -14.90 12.51 19.34
CA ARG A 507 -16.06 12.23 18.49
C ARG A 507 -15.69 12.00 17.02
N ALA A 508 -14.88 12.85 16.42
CA ALA A 508 -14.50 12.72 15.02
C ALA A 508 -13.61 11.49 14.73
N PRO A 509 -12.52 11.24 15.50
CA PRO A 509 -11.75 10.00 15.36
C PRO A 509 -12.55 8.72 15.62
N THR A 510 -13.59 8.77 16.45
CA THR A 510 -14.51 7.63 16.65
C THR A 510 -15.42 7.42 15.44
N ARG A 511 -15.96 8.51 14.89
CA ARG A 511 -16.87 8.49 13.74
C ARG A 511 -16.19 7.98 12.48
N HIS A 512 -14.95 8.40 12.23
CA HIS A 512 -14.23 8.12 10.98
C HIS A 512 -14.24 6.62 10.60
N PRO A 513 -13.69 5.70 11.42
CA PRO A 513 -13.59 4.29 11.04
C PRO A 513 -14.93 3.57 10.90
N ILE A 514 -15.95 3.99 11.65
CA ILE A 514 -17.33 3.46 11.54
C ILE A 514 -17.89 3.72 10.14
N TYR A 515 -17.78 4.96 9.68
CA TYR A 515 -18.29 5.35 8.37
C TYR A 515 -17.37 4.89 7.24
N GLU A 516 -16.05 4.91 7.46
CA GLU A 516 -15.08 4.55 6.45
C GLU A 516 -15.20 3.07 6.07
N ASN A 517 -15.42 2.18 7.04
CA ASN A 517 -15.69 0.77 6.76
C ASN A 517 -16.91 0.57 5.85
N PHE A 518 -17.98 1.36 6.05
CA PHE A 518 -19.15 1.33 5.17
C PHE A 518 -18.81 1.86 3.77
N ARG A 519 -18.10 3.00 3.68
CA ARG A 519 -17.68 3.59 2.41
C ARG A 519 -16.79 2.65 1.60
N VAL A 520 -15.85 1.96 2.23
CA VAL A 520 -14.96 1.01 1.56
C VAL A 520 -15.74 -0.18 1.02
N LYS A 521 -16.69 -0.72 1.78
CA LYS A 521 -17.58 -1.81 1.30
C LYS A 521 -18.42 -1.37 0.10
N ALA A 522 -19.00 -0.16 0.15
CA ALA A 522 -19.75 0.42 -0.95
C ALA A 522 -18.85 0.66 -2.19
N PHE A 523 -17.66 1.21 -1.99
CA PHE A 523 -16.69 1.46 -3.05
C PHE A 523 -16.27 0.16 -3.74
N LYS A 524 -15.95 -0.88 -2.96
CA LYS A 524 -15.64 -2.23 -3.48
C LYS A 524 -16.78 -2.80 -4.33
N ALA A 525 -18.03 -2.68 -3.86
CA ALA A 525 -19.19 -3.16 -4.61
C ALA A 525 -19.41 -2.37 -5.91
N LEU A 526 -19.20 -1.05 -5.87
CA LEU A 526 -19.31 -0.17 -7.04
C LEU A 526 -18.20 -0.43 -8.06
N LEU A 527 -16.98 -0.79 -7.67
CA LEU A 527 -15.93 -1.17 -8.63
C LEU A 527 -16.34 -2.36 -9.51
N SER A 528 -17.18 -3.27 -8.99
CA SER A 528 -17.66 -4.43 -9.73
C SER A 528 -18.98 -4.19 -10.49
N SER A 529 -19.56 -2.99 -10.40
CA SER A 529 -20.81 -2.68 -11.10
C SER A 529 -20.59 -2.40 -12.60
N ALA A 530 -21.67 -2.36 -13.37
CA ALA A 530 -21.62 -2.00 -14.79
C ALA A 530 -20.97 -0.61 -14.99
N PRO A 531 -20.10 -0.45 -16.01
CA PRO A 531 -19.46 0.82 -16.31
C PRO A 531 -20.48 1.93 -16.60
N SER A 532 -20.44 3.02 -15.84
CA SER A 532 -21.25 4.22 -16.11
C SER A 532 -20.63 5.47 -15.48
N ASP A 533 -21.06 6.64 -15.95
CA ASP A 533 -20.68 7.91 -15.33
C ASP A 533 -21.27 8.05 -13.91
N ASP A 534 -22.43 7.43 -13.65
CA ASP A 534 -23.05 7.38 -12.32
C ASP A 534 -22.23 6.52 -11.36
N GLN A 535 -21.71 5.38 -11.82
CA GLN A 535 -20.78 4.55 -11.06
C GLN A 535 -19.55 5.38 -10.65
N LEU A 536 -18.90 6.04 -11.61
CA LEU A 536 -17.72 6.85 -11.35
C LEU A 536 -18.02 8.03 -10.43
N SER A 537 -19.17 8.68 -10.59
CA SER A 537 -19.62 9.76 -9.71
C SER A 537 -19.85 9.27 -8.28
N ALA A 538 -20.47 8.10 -8.11
CA ALA A 538 -20.67 7.50 -6.79
C ALA A 538 -19.33 7.08 -6.13
N LEU A 539 -18.42 6.47 -6.89
CA LEU A 539 -17.06 6.16 -6.41
C LEU A 539 -16.34 7.44 -5.96
N GLY A 540 -16.41 8.48 -6.77
CA GLY A 540 -15.74 9.74 -6.49
C GLY A 540 -16.31 10.49 -5.29
N GLU A 541 -17.64 10.47 -5.13
CA GLU A 541 -18.32 11.02 -3.95
C GLU A 541 -17.88 10.33 -2.65
N LEU A 542 -17.71 9.00 -2.67
CA LEU A 542 -17.18 8.26 -1.52
C LEU A 542 -15.74 8.69 -1.16
N MET A 543 -14.91 8.99 -2.16
CA MET A 543 -13.57 9.53 -1.93
C MET A 543 -13.63 10.92 -1.28
N TYR A 544 -14.44 11.84 -1.80
CA TYR A 544 -14.60 13.17 -1.18
C TYR A 544 -15.09 13.07 0.27
N GLN A 545 -16.06 12.19 0.55
CA GLN A 545 -16.54 11.97 1.92
C GLN A 545 -15.46 11.41 2.85
N CYS A 546 -14.58 10.53 2.35
CA CYS A 546 -13.41 10.07 3.10
C CYS A 546 -12.47 11.24 3.42
N HIS A 547 -12.17 12.09 2.43
CA HIS A 547 -11.32 13.27 2.62
C HIS A 547 -11.87 14.23 3.69
N TYR A 548 -13.17 14.55 3.65
CA TYR A 548 -13.78 15.37 4.69
C TYR A 548 -13.75 14.68 6.06
N GLY A 549 -13.81 13.36 6.09
CA GLY A 549 -13.60 12.55 7.30
C GLY A 549 -12.20 12.72 7.90
N TYR A 550 -11.16 12.86 7.07
CA TYR A 550 -9.80 13.19 7.53
C TYR A 550 -9.74 14.58 8.13
N ASN A 551 -10.31 15.57 7.44
CA ASN A 551 -10.29 16.96 7.87
C ASN A 551 -11.01 17.13 9.21
N ALA A 552 -12.12 16.43 9.41
CA ALA A 552 -12.83 16.39 10.69
C ALA A 552 -12.01 15.79 11.84
N CYS A 553 -11.07 14.88 11.55
CA CYS A 553 -10.14 14.34 12.54
C CYS A 553 -8.95 15.27 12.81
N GLY A 554 -8.84 16.40 12.12
CA GLY A 554 -7.68 17.30 12.21
C GLY A 554 -6.48 16.87 11.36
N LEU A 555 -6.68 15.96 10.41
CA LEU A 555 -5.63 15.43 9.53
C LEU A 555 -5.65 16.03 8.13
N GLY A 556 -6.40 17.11 7.93
CA GLY A 556 -6.41 17.88 6.69
C GLY A 556 -5.15 18.73 6.54
N SER A 557 -4.93 19.27 5.34
CA SER A 557 -3.87 20.26 5.11
C SER A 557 -4.24 21.15 3.94
N HIS A 558 -3.81 22.41 3.97
CA HIS A 558 -4.11 23.34 2.87
C HIS A 558 -3.66 22.81 1.49
N GLY A 559 -2.54 22.09 1.42
CA GLY A 559 -2.05 21.54 0.16
C GLY A 559 -2.90 20.39 -0.37
N THR A 560 -3.26 19.43 0.49
CA THR A 560 -4.13 18.31 0.10
C THR A 560 -5.54 18.79 -0.23
N ASP A 561 -6.09 19.70 0.58
CA ASP A 561 -7.41 20.27 0.37
C ASP A 561 -7.44 21.02 -0.95
N LYS A 562 -6.39 21.80 -1.26
CA LYS A 562 -6.31 22.54 -2.53
C LYS A 562 -6.24 21.61 -3.74
N LEU A 563 -5.53 20.49 -3.66
CA LEU A 563 -5.50 19.50 -4.74
C LEU A 563 -6.89 18.88 -4.95
N VAL A 564 -7.60 18.54 -3.87
CA VAL A 564 -8.97 18.01 -3.94
C VAL A 564 -9.92 19.03 -4.55
N GLU A 565 -9.85 20.30 -4.15
CA GLU A 565 -10.61 21.41 -4.75
C GLU A 565 -10.33 21.54 -6.26
N LEU A 566 -9.07 21.47 -6.69
CA LEU A 566 -8.71 21.57 -8.11
C LEU A 566 -9.28 20.41 -8.94
N VAL A 567 -9.38 19.20 -8.36
CA VAL A 567 -10.04 18.07 -9.01
C VAL A 567 -11.55 18.33 -9.13
N GLN A 568 -12.20 18.83 -8.08
CA GLN A 568 -13.62 19.22 -8.10
C GLN A 568 -13.90 20.32 -9.14
N GLU A 569 -13.06 21.36 -9.18
CA GLU A 569 -13.16 22.43 -10.18
C GLU A 569 -13.04 21.87 -11.61
N MET A 570 -12.13 20.92 -11.84
CA MET A 570 -11.94 20.28 -13.14
C MET A 570 -13.17 19.46 -13.53
N GLN A 571 -13.69 18.66 -12.59
CA GLN A 571 -14.90 17.85 -12.73
C GLN A 571 -16.13 18.69 -13.10
N HIS A 572 -16.28 19.88 -12.51
CA HIS A 572 -17.45 20.76 -12.72
C HIS A 572 -17.24 21.88 -13.75
N SER A 573 -16.09 21.94 -14.43
CA SER A 573 -15.79 23.02 -15.37
C SER A 573 -16.77 23.06 -16.56
N LYS A 574 -17.26 24.26 -16.92
CA LYS A 574 -18.34 24.49 -17.91
C LYS A 574 -18.06 24.03 -19.34
N LEU A 575 -16.81 23.68 -19.67
CA LEU A 575 -16.45 23.04 -20.93
C LEU A 575 -17.13 21.66 -21.10
N SER A 576 -17.65 21.07 -20.01
CA SER A 576 -18.31 19.76 -19.96
C SER A 576 -19.80 19.74 -20.33
N LYS A 577 -20.44 20.87 -20.70
CA LYS A 577 -21.87 20.84 -21.07
C LYS A 577 -22.18 20.01 -22.33
N PHE A 578 -21.18 19.74 -23.16
CA PHE A 578 -21.28 18.93 -24.38
C PHE A 578 -20.42 17.65 -24.34
N GLU A 579 -19.63 17.44 -23.28
CA GLU A 579 -18.71 16.31 -23.18
C GLU A 579 -18.70 15.75 -21.75
N SER A 580 -18.82 14.42 -21.62
CA SER A 580 -18.80 13.74 -20.32
C SER A 580 -17.54 14.08 -19.52
N GLY A 581 -17.69 14.25 -18.20
CA GLY A 581 -16.56 14.43 -17.29
C GLY A 581 -15.56 13.26 -17.35
N THR A 582 -14.32 13.51 -16.94
CA THR A 582 -13.20 12.55 -17.01
C THR A 582 -12.55 12.28 -15.65
N LEU A 583 -12.63 13.21 -14.70
CA LEU A 583 -12.23 13.03 -13.30
C LEU A 583 -13.46 13.10 -12.41
N TYR A 584 -13.50 12.28 -11.36
CA TYR A 584 -14.75 12.06 -10.60
C TYR A 584 -14.60 12.18 -9.09
N GLY A 585 -13.41 11.99 -8.54
CA GLY A 585 -13.20 12.04 -7.10
C GLY A 585 -11.74 12.18 -6.70
N ALA A 586 -11.51 12.71 -5.52
CA ALA A 586 -10.20 12.81 -4.93
C ALA A 586 -10.24 12.71 -3.41
N LYS A 587 -9.18 12.17 -2.81
CA LYS A 587 -8.99 12.20 -1.35
C LYS A 587 -7.53 12.17 -0.95
N ILE A 588 -7.24 12.69 0.24
CA ILE A 588 -5.94 12.48 0.90
C ILE A 588 -5.63 10.98 1.07
N THR A 589 -4.35 10.60 1.01
CA THR A 589 -3.84 9.23 1.21
C THR A 589 -2.74 9.20 2.27
N GLY A 590 -2.68 8.10 3.03
CA GLY A 590 -1.70 7.90 4.11
C GLY A 590 -2.13 8.49 5.45
N GLY A 591 -1.17 8.80 6.32
CA GLY A 591 -1.43 9.23 7.70
C GLY A 591 -2.06 10.61 7.88
N GLY A 592 -2.12 11.43 6.83
CA GLY A 592 -2.70 12.77 6.87
C GLY A 592 -1.72 13.89 7.26
N SER A 593 -2.28 15.06 7.59
CA SER A 593 -1.60 16.34 7.84
C SER A 593 -0.71 16.83 6.68
N GLY A 594 -0.88 16.30 5.47
CA GLY A 594 -0.03 16.59 4.31
C GLY A 594 0.07 15.37 3.41
N GLY A 595 1.20 15.20 2.73
CA GLY A 595 1.46 14.03 1.90
C GLY A 595 0.74 14.11 0.56
N SER A 596 0.03 13.06 0.18
CA SER A 596 -0.49 12.90 -1.18
C SER A 596 -2.02 12.83 -1.26
N VAL A 597 -2.56 13.04 -2.46
CA VAL A 597 -3.99 12.90 -2.80
C VAL A 597 -4.16 11.84 -3.89
N CYS A 598 -5.02 10.85 -3.66
CA CYS A 598 -5.46 9.88 -4.65
C CYS A 598 -6.65 10.45 -5.44
N VAL A 599 -6.65 10.31 -6.76
CA VAL A 599 -7.67 10.79 -7.69
C VAL A 599 -8.18 9.65 -8.55
N ILE A 600 -9.50 9.58 -8.75
CA ILE A 600 -10.15 8.61 -9.66
C ILE A 600 -10.70 9.30 -10.91
N GLY A 601 -10.55 8.64 -12.06
CA GLY A 601 -11.12 9.09 -13.31
C GLY A 601 -11.21 8.00 -14.38
N LYS A 602 -11.71 8.38 -15.56
CA LYS A 602 -11.74 7.53 -16.73
C LYS A 602 -10.32 7.24 -17.22
N ASN A 603 -10.06 6.02 -17.63
CA ASN A 603 -8.81 5.62 -18.28
C ASN A 603 -8.75 6.10 -19.74
N LEU A 604 -8.58 7.41 -19.94
CA LEU A 604 -8.55 8.08 -21.24
C LEU A 604 -7.43 9.13 -21.26
N LEU A 605 -6.90 9.43 -22.46
CA LEU A 605 -5.84 10.42 -22.65
C LEU A 605 -6.19 11.80 -22.06
N ARG A 606 -7.44 12.23 -22.27
CA ARG A 606 -7.95 13.51 -21.74
C ARG A 606 -7.89 13.60 -20.22
N SER A 607 -8.09 12.50 -19.51
CA SER A 607 -7.95 12.48 -18.05
C SER A 607 -6.50 12.77 -17.65
N SER A 608 -5.52 12.16 -18.31
CA SER A 608 -4.10 12.43 -18.09
C SER A 608 -3.72 13.89 -18.41
N GLU A 609 -4.29 14.48 -19.46
CA GLU A 609 -4.11 15.91 -19.77
C GLU A 609 -4.66 16.80 -18.65
N GLN A 610 -5.83 16.48 -18.09
CA GLN A 610 -6.41 17.22 -16.97
C GLN A 610 -5.59 17.07 -15.68
N ILE A 611 -5.00 15.90 -15.44
CA ILE A 611 -4.08 15.67 -14.32
C ILE A 611 -2.86 16.61 -14.43
N LEU A 612 -2.29 16.76 -15.64
CA LEU A 612 -1.21 17.73 -15.89
C LEU A 612 -1.69 19.18 -15.73
N GLN A 613 -2.91 19.52 -16.14
CA GLN A 613 -3.47 20.85 -15.91
C GLN A 613 -3.62 21.16 -14.41
N ILE A 614 -4.08 20.19 -13.61
CA ILE A 614 -4.17 20.33 -12.15
C ILE A 614 -2.77 20.54 -11.55
N GLN A 615 -1.78 19.77 -12.01
CA GLN A 615 -0.38 19.92 -11.59
C GLN A 615 0.13 21.35 -11.82
N GLN A 616 -0.14 21.93 -13.01
CA GLN A 616 0.27 23.30 -13.34
C GLN A 616 -0.53 24.35 -12.55
N LYS A 617 -1.83 24.16 -12.35
CA LYS A 617 -2.66 25.05 -11.52
C LYS A 617 -2.19 25.07 -10.08
N TYR A 618 -1.84 23.91 -9.52
CA TYR A 618 -1.31 23.81 -8.16
C TYR A 618 0.06 24.50 -8.05
N LYS A 619 0.94 24.33 -9.04
CA LYS A 619 2.21 25.07 -9.11
C LYS A 619 2.00 26.57 -9.19
N ALA A 620 1.06 27.04 -10.00
CA ALA A 620 0.76 28.47 -10.10
C ALA A 620 0.25 29.03 -8.76
N ALA A 621 -0.53 28.25 -8.01
CA ALA A 621 -1.08 28.66 -6.73
C ALA A 621 -0.08 28.59 -5.55
N THR A 622 0.85 27.63 -5.57
CA THR A 622 1.71 27.31 -4.40
C THR A 622 3.20 27.49 -4.65
N GLY A 623 3.63 27.62 -5.90
CA GLY A 623 5.03 27.55 -6.32
C GLY A 623 5.61 26.13 -6.41
N PHE A 624 4.92 25.12 -5.88
CA PHE A 624 5.37 23.73 -5.87
C PHE A 624 4.77 22.94 -7.03
N LEU A 625 5.58 22.21 -7.79
CA LEU A 625 5.09 21.30 -8.84
C LEU A 625 4.87 19.90 -8.24
N PRO A 626 3.62 19.43 -8.10
CA PRO A 626 3.34 18.11 -7.53
C PRO A 626 4.04 16.99 -8.31
N PHE A 627 4.64 16.03 -7.61
CA PHE A 627 4.97 14.75 -8.23
C PHE A 627 3.68 13.97 -8.47
N VAL A 628 3.52 13.40 -9.66
CA VAL A 628 2.34 12.60 -10.03
C VAL A 628 2.71 11.13 -10.01
N PHE A 629 2.05 10.38 -9.14
CA PHE A 629 2.14 8.92 -9.11
C PHE A 629 1.16 8.35 -10.14
N GLU A 630 1.68 7.51 -11.05
CA GLU A 630 0.88 6.84 -12.06
C GLU A 630 1.38 5.41 -12.29
N GLY A 631 0.43 4.50 -12.49
CA GLY A 631 0.70 3.08 -12.63
C GLY A 631 0.81 2.36 -11.29
N SER A 632 0.95 1.05 -11.38
CA SER A 632 1.00 0.15 -10.23
C SER A 632 2.08 -0.92 -10.41
N SER A 633 2.38 -1.65 -9.35
CA SER A 633 3.51 -2.58 -9.29
C SER A 633 3.17 -3.88 -8.57
N PRO A 634 3.84 -5.01 -8.88
CA PRO A 634 3.84 -6.14 -7.97
C PRO A 634 4.44 -5.76 -6.61
N GLY A 635 3.83 -6.26 -5.54
CA GLY A 635 4.40 -6.28 -4.19
C GLY A 635 5.59 -7.25 -4.09
N ALA A 636 6.30 -7.19 -2.96
CA ALA A 636 7.52 -7.97 -2.75
C ALA A 636 7.31 -9.49 -2.87
N GLY A 637 6.18 -10.01 -2.37
CA GLY A 637 5.85 -11.43 -2.48
C GLY A 637 5.66 -11.90 -3.93
N LYS A 638 5.14 -11.03 -4.80
CA LYS A 638 4.97 -11.33 -6.23
C LYS A 638 6.28 -11.15 -7.01
N PHE A 639 7.12 -10.19 -6.60
CA PHE A 639 8.43 -9.96 -7.19
C PHE A 639 9.44 -11.07 -6.84
N GLY A 640 9.39 -11.58 -5.61
CA GLY A 640 10.39 -12.53 -5.11
C GLY A 640 11.72 -11.84 -4.81
N TYR A 641 12.82 -12.43 -5.28
CA TYR A 641 14.15 -11.83 -5.17
C TYR A 641 15.01 -12.22 -6.36
N LEU A 642 16.05 -11.43 -6.63
CA LEU A 642 17.10 -11.77 -7.56
C LEU A 642 18.32 -12.27 -6.80
N LYS A 643 18.97 -13.30 -7.33
CA LYS A 643 20.33 -13.67 -6.94
C LYS A 643 21.25 -13.36 -8.11
N ILE A 644 22.21 -12.48 -7.92
CA ILE A 644 23.07 -11.97 -9.00
C ILE A 644 24.55 -12.15 -8.67
N VAL A 645 25.37 -12.26 -9.72
CA VAL A 645 26.83 -12.23 -9.65
C VAL A 645 27.37 -11.44 -10.85
N ILE A 646 28.51 -10.75 -10.69
CA ILE A 646 29.12 -10.00 -11.81
C ILE A 646 29.70 -10.98 -12.83
N ARG A 647 29.46 -10.73 -14.12
CA ARG A 647 30.07 -11.51 -15.19
C ARG A 647 31.56 -11.21 -15.28
N SER A 648 32.39 -12.25 -15.19
CA SER A 648 33.83 -12.08 -15.33
C SER A 648 34.21 -11.68 -16.78
N CYS A 649 35.21 -10.81 -16.92
CA CYS A 649 35.68 -10.26 -18.21
C CYS A 649 36.13 -11.34 -19.23
N SER A 650 36.39 -12.58 -18.79
CA SER A 650 36.72 -13.72 -19.67
C SER A 650 35.52 -14.26 -20.46
N GLN A 651 34.28 -14.09 -19.99
CA GLN A 651 33.07 -14.57 -20.69
C GLN A 651 32.55 -13.57 -21.74
N LEU A 652 32.75 -12.26 -21.54
CA LEU A 652 32.40 -11.20 -22.51
C LEU A 652 33.20 -11.27 -23.82
N LYS A 653 34.37 -11.92 -23.81
CA LYS A 653 35.20 -12.12 -25.02
C LYS A 653 34.78 -13.33 -25.86
N ILE A 654 34.01 -14.28 -25.31
CA ILE A 654 33.61 -15.49 -26.02
C ILE A 654 32.36 -15.23 -26.89
N SER A 655 31.48 -14.31 -26.47
CA SER A 655 30.32 -13.90 -27.26
C SER A 655 30.65 -12.92 -28.40
N SER A 656 31.80 -12.25 -28.35
CA SER A 656 32.24 -11.29 -29.37
C SER A 656 33.17 -11.89 -30.46
N ASN A 657 33.64 -13.13 -30.31
CA ASN A 657 34.59 -13.76 -31.24
C ASN A 657 34.00 -14.81 -32.20
N ASN A 658 32.69 -15.09 -32.16
CA ASN A 658 32.06 -16.04 -33.10
C ASN A 658 31.43 -15.40 -34.34
N GLY A 659 31.80 -14.15 -34.66
CA GLY A 659 31.25 -13.41 -35.79
C GLY A 659 32.29 -12.63 -36.58
N ASN A 660 33.33 -13.30 -37.09
CA ASN A 660 34.01 -12.94 -38.35
C ASN A 660 35.24 -13.83 -38.58
N HIS A 661 35.10 -14.87 -39.41
CA HIS A 661 36.15 -15.23 -40.36
C HIS A 661 35.56 -15.73 -41.69
N SER A 662 35.61 -14.81 -42.65
CA SER A 662 35.74 -14.94 -44.11
C SER A 662 35.15 -16.16 -44.82
N LYS A 663 34.10 -15.88 -45.61
CA LYS A 663 33.98 -16.43 -46.96
C LYS A 663 35.12 -15.88 -47.81
N ASP A 664 35.88 -16.75 -48.46
CA ASP A 664 36.33 -16.52 -49.82
C ASP A 664 36.60 -17.86 -50.56
N GLU A 665 35.95 -17.92 -51.72
CA GLU A 665 36.28 -18.64 -52.95
C GLU A 665 36.11 -20.17 -53.15
N LYS A 666 35.07 -20.42 -53.95
CA LYS A 666 34.72 -21.48 -54.92
C LYS A 666 35.82 -22.40 -55.50
N HIS A 667 35.40 -23.67 -55.60
CA HIS A 667 35.53 -24.64 -56.71
C HIS A 667 36.93 -25.11 -57.17
N GLN A 668 37.22 -26.41 -56.98
CA GLN A 668 37.49 -27.35 -58.08
C GLN A 668 37.46 -28.83 -57.63
N ASN A 669 37.10 -29.68 -58.60
CA ASN A 669 36.92 -31.13 -58.53
C ASN A 669 38.23 -31.93 -58.27
N ILE A 670 38.05 -33.18 -57.83
CA ILE A 670 38.58 -34.46 -58.39
C ILE A 670 38.96 -35.45 -57.28
N ALA A 671 38.51 -36.70 -57.48
CA ALA A 671 38.68 -37.89 -56.67
C ALA A 671 40.12 -38.45 -56.60
N GLY A 672 40.41 -39.28 -55.59
CA GLY A 672 41.52 -40.25 -55.66
C GLY A 672 42.10 -40.73 -54.31
N ASP A 673 41.87 -42.01 -54.01
CA ASP A 673 42.74 -42.99 -53.32
C ASP A 673 42.98 -43.03 -51.79
N CYS A 674 42.30 -44.01 -51.17
CA CYS A 674 42.81 -45.17 -50.42
C CYS A 674 44.26 -45.21 -49.85
N ASN A 675 44.40 -45.38 -48.52
CA ASN A 675 44.91 -46.59 -47.81
C ASN A 675 45.13 -46.29 -46.31
N LYS A 676 44.45 -47.01 -45.39
CA LYS A 676 44.90 -48.19 -44.60
C LYS A 676 46.02 -47.96 -43.55
N GLN A 677 45.64 -48.09 -42.27
CA GLN A 677 46.22 -48.95 -41.19
C GLN A 677 45.80 -48.37 -39.82
N ALA A 678 44.84 -48.93 -39.07
CA ALA A 678 44.83 -50.15 -38.26
C ALA A 678 45.72 -50.09 -37.00
N LEU A 679 45.10 -50.04 -35.79
CA LEU A 679 45.51 -50.78 -34.58
C LEU A 679 44.48 -50.65 -33.42
N LYS A 680 43.79 -51.77 -33.14
CA LYS A 680 43.32 -52.44 -31.88
C LYS A 680 43.07 -51.57 -30.63
N VAL A 681 41.89 -51.52 -29.98
CA VAL A 681 40.98 -52.52 -29.33
C VAL A 681 41.48 -53.11 -27.99
N GLN A 682 40.70 -52.85 -26.91
CA GLN A 682 40.38 -53.59 -25.65
C GLN A 682 40.28 -52.53 -24.52
N VAL A 683 39.14 -52.17 -23.88
CA VAL A 683 38.07 -52.92 -23.18
C VAL A 683 38.59 -53.93 -22.18
N GLU A 684 38.69 -53.52 -20.92
CA GLU A 684 37.75 -53.88 -19.85
C GLU A 684 37.55 -52.70 -18.88
#